data_AF-A0A2J6IFN4-F1
#
_entry.id   AF-A0A2J6IFN4-F1
#
_cell.length_a   1.000
_cell.length_b   1.000
_cell.length_c   1.000
_cell.angle_alpha   90.00
_cell.angle_beta   90.00
_cell.angle_gamma   90.00
#
_symmetry.space_group_name_H-M   'P 1'
#
loop_
_entity.id
_entity.type
_entity.pdbx_description
1 polymer ?
#
loop_
_entity_poly.entity_id
_entity_poly.type
_entity_poly.pdbx_seq_one_letter_code
_entity_poly.pdbx_strand_id
1 'polypeptide(L)'
;MFQHYKNKFMKAKYFIFVLFILGSLQVISQEKTPDYKKLHYLSQEEMLMPLNTARDFIETDPPTGYARNVAEFDQMQAVLVRYPFGIPISLVTEMSEDTEVITLVSNASEQQVVENQYISAGVNMDNASFLITPTDSYWVRDYGPWFVFDGDNNPGIVDFPYNRPRPNDNNVPAAVADMLGITLYGMNVYHTGGNYMTTGMGQSSSTDLVYDENPQLTEQQIAEKFSSYLNVDPYHVRPDPLDDYIKHIDCWAKFLSPGKILVAEVPESDYRYEDYEAAADYFANQISSYGKPYEVFRVFAPGTPPNTPYTNSLILNKKVFVPLTGSQYDDAAIDAYEEAMPGYEIIGVTYGGWLNTDALHCRTKGVADIGMLYIDHMPMLGNVGYQENYEITAEIYSCSGQPVYNDSVFVYYSVNGEEYQQANMTYLGDDEYSGTISGILPGDEIDYYLYAADWSGRRAMHPYIGEPDPHEFKPFGIVNQLETNPDTVLFLSVDDMITGKTMNIINTSSSDVTITDITEEGNFGWYVEEMPQLPYIMEMDDTLELNIMCYLPVEMLGTLISDTMYITTPAKVYDQLLMIDSDLLSGNIENEADSYTVFPNPFVENTKFEFTSKGSEEVSLDIFDISGKHVYHFSTSSSNGLNNLIWDGNSSDSKTLPKGMYVYKLSVGEKLSSGKLLKSN
;
A
#
# COMPACT_ATOMS: atom_id res chain seq x y z
N MET A 1 21.00 -18.82 -99.79
CA MET A 1 20.53 -19.80 -98.78
C MET A 1 21.33 -19.67 -97.48
N PHE A 2 21.56 -18.43 -97.02
CA PHE A 2 22.40 -18.09 -95.85
C PHE A 2 21.67 -17.09 -94.93
N GLN A 3 20.34 -17.20 -94.89
CA GLN A 3 19.45 -16.32 -94.11
C GLN A 3 18.33 -17.11 -93.39
N HIS A 4 18.41 -18.45 -93.40
CA HIS A 4 17.46 -19.33 -92.73
C HIS A 4 18.04 -20.02 -91.48
N TYR A 5 19.36 -19.92 -91.25
CA TYR A 5 20.03 -20.45 -90.05
C TYR A 5 20.35 -19.40 -88.97
N LYS A 6 20.11 -18.10 -89.22
CA LYS A 6 20.24 -17.04 -88.19
C LYS A 6 19.00 -16.89 -87.31
N ASN A 7 17.81 -17.31 -87.76
CA ASN A 7 16.57 -17.22 -86.98
C ASN A 7 16.28 -18.43 -86.07
N LYS A 8 16.93 -19.59 -86.28
CA LYS A 8 16.86 -20.72 -85.33
C LYS A 8 17.81 -20.54 -84.14
N PHE A 9 18.94 -19.86 -84.32
CA PHE A 9 19.89 -19.57 -83.22
C PHE A 9 19.43 -18.43 -82.30
N MET A 10 18.68 -17.43 -82.80
CA MET A 10 18.09 -16.39 -81.94
C MET A 10 16.84 -16.87 -81.19
N LYS A 11 16.01 -17.75 -81.78
CA LYS A 11 14.87 -18.34 -81.04
C LYS A 11 15.31 -19.35 -79.98
N ALA A 12 16.41 -20.08 -80.18
CA ALA A 12 16.96 -20.97 -79.15
C ALA A 12 17.58 -20.20 -77.96
N LYS A 13 18.22 -19.05 -78.21
CA LYS A 13 18.75 -18.21 -77.13
C LYS A 13 17.65 -17.50 -76.34
N TYR A 14 16.57 -17.04 -76.99
CA TYR A 14 15.43 -16.47 -76.25
C TYR A 14 14.62 -17.55 -75.51
N PHE A 15 14.49 -18.77 -76.03
CA PHE A 15 13.78 -19.85 -75.33
C PHE A 15 14.58 -20.41 -74.14
N ILE A 16 15.91 -20.49 -74.25
CA ILE A 16 16.78 -20.94 -73.14
C ILE A 16 16.97 -19.82 -72.09
N PHE A 17 16.98 -18.54 -72.48
CA PHE A 17 17.04 -17.43 -71.52
C PHE A 17 15.69 -17.18 -70.82
N VAL A 18 14.56 -17.43 -71.49
CA VAL A 18 13.22 -17.37 -70.87
C VAL A 18 12.95 -18.60 -69.99
N LEU A 19 13.50 -19.78 -70.30
CA LEU A 19 13.46 -20.95 -69.38
C LEU A 19 14.42 -20.80 -68.19
N PHE A 20 15.50 -20.03 -68.31
CA PHE A 20 16.36 -19.71 -67.15
C PHE A 20 15.76 -18.62 -66.25
N ILE A 21 14.88 -17.75 -66.76
CA ILE A 21 14.17 -16.73 -65.99
C ILE A 21 12.82 -17.26 -65.44
N LEU A 22 12.18 -18.24 -66.10
CA LEU A 22 10.96 -18.90 -65.60
C LEU A 22 11.24 -20.15 -64.75
N GLY A 23 12.48 -20.65 -64.71
CA GLY A 23 12.91 -21.76 -63.86
C GLY A 23 13.62 -21.34 -62.56
N SER A 24 13.81 -20.03 -62.33
CA SER A 24 14.49 -19.48 -61.15
C SER A 24 13.63 -18.54 -60.31
N LEU A 25 12.34 -18.44 -60.64
CA LEU A 25 11.30 -17.91 -59.76
C LEU A 25 10.45 -19.03 -59.17
N GLN A 26 11.10 -20.12 -58.73
CA GLN A 26 10.71 -20.56 -57.40
C GLN A 26 11.34 -19.52 -56.49
N VAL A 27 10.49 -18.58 -56.05
CA VAL A 27 10.62 -18.07 -54.70
C VAL A 27 10.64 -19.33 -53.86
N ILE A 28 11.85 -19.86 -53.64
CA ILE A 28 12.19 -20.38 -52.33
C ILE A 28 11.93 -19.13 -51.49
N SER A 29 10.68 -19.01 -51.04
CA SER A 29 10.47 -18.59 -49.68
C SER A 29 11.52 -19.44 -49.00
N GLN A 30 12.58 -18.82 -48.48
CA GLN A 30 13.00 -19.31 -47.19
C GLN A 30 11.66 -19.34 -46.46
N GLU A 31 11.04 -20.53 -46.38
CA GLU A 31 10.35 -20.89 -45.16
C GLU A 31 11.36 -20.40 -44.14
N LYS A 32 11.07 -19.24 -43.56
CA LYS A 32 11.80 -18.77 -42.41
C LYS A 32 11.75 -20.02 -41.56
N THR A 33 12.88 -20.72 -41.43
CA THR A 33 13.03 -21.74 -40.41
C THR A 33 12.50 -21.02 -39.19
N PRO A 34 11.35 -21.48 -38.65
CA PRO A 34 10.67 -20.68 -37.66
C PRO A 34 11.68 -20.41 -36.56
N ASP A 35 11.68 -19.17 -36.08
CA ASP A 35 12.56 -18.80 -34.99
C ASP A 35 12.18 -19.72 -33.83
N TYR A 36 12.99 -20.74 -33.59
CA TYR A 36 12.67 -21.83 -32.67
C TYR A 36 12.57 -21.31 -31.23
N LYS A 37 13.10 -20.10 -30.98
CA LYS A 37 12.93 -19.36 -29.73
C LYS A 37 11.53 -18.74 -29.56
N LYS A 38 10.79 -18.55 -30.67
CA LYS A 38 9.40 -18.04 -30.69
C LYS A 38 8.35 -19.16 -30.75
N LEU A 39 8.79 -20.42 -30.82
CA LEU A 39 7.91 -21.59 -30.87
C LEU A 39 8.05 -22.37 -29.58
N HIS A 40 7.62 -21.75 -28.48
CA HIS A 40 7.60 -22.24 -27.10
C HIS A 40 7.01 -23.68 -27.00
N TYR A 41 7.86 -24.64 -27.38
CA TYR A 41 7.77 -26.11 -27.54
C TYR A 41 6.46 -26.67 -28.10
N LEU A 42 6.34 -26.60 -29.43
CA LEU A 42 5.54 -27.56 -30.19
C LEU A 42 6.27 -28.92 -30.22
N SER A 43 5.56 -30.03 -29.99
CA SER A 43 6.07 -31.38 -30.29
C SER A 43 6.45 -31.51 -31.76
N GLN A 44 7.27 -32.51 -32.12
CA GLN A 44 7.69 -32.73 -33.51
C GLN A 44 6.51 -32.88 -34.50
N GLU A 45 5.36 -33.37 -34.03
CA GLU A 45 4.11 -33.44 -34.80
C GLU A 45 3.39 -32.08 -34.88
N GLU A 46 3.31 -31.34 -33.77
CA GLU A 46 2.75 -29.98 -33.73
C GLU A 46 3.57 -28.98 -34.57
N MET A 47 4.88 -29.20 -34.73
CA MET A 47 5.76 -28.42 -35.62
C MET A 47 5.45 -28.60 -37.12
N LEU A 48 4.83 -29.72 -37.50
CA LEU A 48 4.46 -30.04 -38.89
C LEU A 48 3.01 -29.66 -39.21
N MET A 49 2.21 -29.37 -38.18
CA MET A 49 0.93 -28.73 -38.37
C MET A 49 1.20 -27.26 -38.69
N PRO A 50 0.67 -26.71 -39.80
CA PRO A 50 0.61 -25.26 -39.93
C PRO A 50 -0.04 -24.74 -38.65
N LEU A 51 0.58 -23.74 -37.99
CA LEU A 51 -0.13 -22.88 -37.05
C LEU A 51 -1.33 -22.38 -37.83
N ASN A 52 -2.47 -23.04 -37.65
CA ASN A 52 -3.65 -22.69 -38.39
C ASN A 52 -4.23 -21.48 -37.68
N THR A 53 -3.65 -20.32 -37.97
CA THR A 53 -4.17 -19.00 -37.62
C THR A 53 -5.53 -18.74 -38.25
N ALA A 54 -6.01 -19.65 -39.11
CA ALA A 54 -7.34 -19.67 -39.69
C ALA A 54 -8.21 -20.74 -39.01
N ARG A 55 -8.59 -20.50 -37.75
CA ARG A 55 -9.86 -20.97 -37.21
C ARG A 55 -10.56 -19.84 -36.45
N ASP A 56 -11.88 -19.95 -36.39
CA ASP A 56 -12.83 -18.89 -36.07
C ASP A 56 -12.76 -18.45 -34.60
N PHE A 57 -11.69 -17.78 -34.17
CA PHE A 57 -11.79 -16.93 -32.99
C PHE A 57 -12.70 -15.76 -33.33
N ILE A 58 -13.81 -15.64 -32.61
CA ILE A 58 -14.77 -14.57 -32.81
C ILE A 58 -14.51 -13.54 -31.73
N GLU A 59 -13.82 -12.47 -32.12
CA GLU A 59 -13.72 -11.28 -31.28
C GLU A 59 -15.12 -10.71 -31.06
N THR A 60 -15.47 -10.45 -29.80
CA THR A 60 -16.74 -9.83 -29.41
C THR A 60 -16.51 -8.38 -29.03
N ASP A 61 -17.57 -7.68 -28.61
CA ASP A 61 -17.38 -6.49 -27.79
C ASP A 61 -16.92 -6.91 -26.38
N PRO A 62 -16.15 -6.08 -25.66
CA PRO A 62 -15.79 -6.32 -24.27
C PRO A 62 -17.04 -6.30 -23.35
N PRO A 63 -16.92 -6.76 -22.09
CA PRO A 63 -17.96 -6.54 -21.09
C PRO A 63 -18.29 -5.06 -20.95
N THR A 64 -19.56 -4.75 -20.69
CA THR A 64 -20.01 -3.38 -20.47
C THR A 64 -19.64 -2.91 -19.07
N GLY A 65 -19.26 -1.65 -18.93
CA GLY A 65 -18.95 -1.05 -17.63
C GLY A 65 -17.59 -1.49 -17.06
N TYR A 66 -17.48 -1.48 -15.73
CA TYR A 66 -16.26 -1.85 -15.01
C TYR A 66 -16.20 -3.38 -14.87
N ALA A 67 -15.37 -4.04 -15.69
CA ALA A 67 -15.26 -5.48 -15.69
C ALA A 67 -14.29 -5.98 -14.60
N ARG A 68 -14.77 -6.50 -13.47
CA ARG A 68 -13.90 -7.04 -12.43
C ARG A 68 -13.39 -8.42 -12.83
N ASN A 69 -12.10 -8.53 -13.16
CA ASN A 69 -11.46 -9.83 -13.34
C ASN A 69 -11.28 -10.55 -12.01
N VAL A 70 -11.54 -11.87 -11.98
CA VAL A 70 -11.51 -12.68 -10.75
C VAL A 70 -10.10 -13.18 -10.46
N ALA A 71 -9.61 -12.92 -9.24
CA ALA A 71 -8.31 -13.41 -8.77
C ALA A 71 -8.35 -14.89 -8.40
N GLU A 72 -7.18 -15.53 -8.33
CA GLU A 72 -7.13 -16.94 -7.90
C GLU A 72 -7.46 -17.12 -6.42
N PHE A 73 -7.18 -16.10 -5.59
CA PHE A 73 -7.53 -16.06 -4.17
C PHE A 73 -8.94 -15.51 -3.88
N ASP A 74 -9.75 -15.28 -4.92
CA ASP A 74 -11.19 -15.04 -4.74
C ASP A 74 -11.92 -16.36 -4.43
N GLN A 75 -13.20 -16.26 -4.01
CA GLN A 75 -14.05 -17.43 -3.80
C GLN A 75 -14.23 -18.24 -5.09
N MET A 76 -13.83 -19.51 -5.04
CA MET A 76 -14.05 -20.51 -6.10
C MET A 76 -15.18 -21.44 -5.68
N GLN A 77 -16.12 -21.71 -6.60
CA GLN A 77 -17.15 -22.73 -6.40
C GLN A 77 -16.68 -24.13 -6.83
N ALA A 78 -15.73 -24.18 -7.77
CA ALA A 78 -15.18 -25.42 -8.27
C ALA A 78 -13.73 -25.26 -8.75
N VAL A 79 -13.09 -26.39 -9.10
CA VAL A 79 -11.80 -26.45 -9.79
C VAL A 79 -11.90 -27.39 -10.99
N LEU A 80 -11.40 -26.94 -12.14
CA LEU A 80 -11.30 -27.75 -13.34
C LEU A 80 -10.02 -28.60 -13.31
N VAL A 81 -10.19 -29.87 -13.66
CA VAL A 81 -9.10 -30.80 -13.99
C VAL A 81 -9.46 -31.56 -15.25
N ARG A 82 -8.48 -32.18 -15.92
CA ARG A 82 -8.73 -32.89 -17.18
C ARG A 82 -8.26 -34.34 -17.14
N TYR A 83 -9.07 -35.24 -17.68
CA TYR A 83 -8.70 -36.62 -17.98
C TYR A 83 -8.37 -36.82 -19.47
N PRO A 84 -7.32 -37.59 -19.85
CA PRO A 84 -6.35 -38.28 -19.00
C PRO A 84 -5.56 -37.36 -18.06
N PHE A 85 -5.39 -37.80 -16.81
CA PHE A 85 -4.83 -36.97 -15.75
C PHE A 85 -3.34 -36.67 -15.94
N GLY A 86 -3.00 -35.39 -15.81
CA GLY A 86 -1.64 -34.92 -15.55
C GLY A 86 -1.34 -34.73 -14.06
N ILE A 87 -2.27 -35.04 -13.16
CA ILE A 87 -2.15 -34.83 -11.71
C ILE A 87 -2.35 -36.15 -10.95
N PRO A 88 -1.82 -36.30 -9.72
CA PRO A 88 -2.13 -37.47 -8.91
C PRO A 88 -3.58 -37.42 -8.45
N ILE A 89 -4.28 -38.56 -8.45
CA ILE A 89 -5.69 -38.62 -7.98
C ILE A 89 -5.81 -38.22 -6.50
N SER A 90 -4.76 -38.38 -5.69
CA SER A 90 -4.76 -37.89 -4.30
C SER A 90 -4.99 -36.38 -4.20
N LEU A 91 -4.54 -35.58 -5.19
CA LEU A 91 -4.86 -34.16 -5.25
C LEU A 91 -6.36 -33.93 -5.50
N VAL A 92 -6.97 -34.74 -6.37
CA VAL A 92 -8.42 -34.67 -6.60
C VAL A 92 -9.19 -35.03 -5.33
N THR A 93 -8.76 -36.07 -4.63
CA THR A 93 -9.35 -36.46 -3.34
C THR A 93 -9.33 -35.29 -2.36
N GLU A 94 -8.17 -34.64 -2.19
CA GLU A 94 -8.00 -33.52 -1.26
C GLU A 94 -8.85 -32.29 -1.65
N MET A 95 -8.85 -31.89 -2.92
CA MET A 95 -9.68 -30.76 -3.38
C MET A 95 -11.18 -31.02 -3.18
N SER A 96 -11.62 -32.27 -3.38
CA SER A 96 -13.04 -32.66 -3.26
C SER A 96 -13.59 -32.63 -1.83
N GLU A 97 -12.74 -32.45 -0.81
CA GLU A 97 -13.22 -32.31 0.57
C GLU A 97 -14.05 -31.03 0.75
N ASP A 98 -13.62 -29.93 0.13
CA ASP A 98 -14.18 -28.59 0.37
C ASP A 98 -14.76 -27.93 -0.89
N THR A 99 -14.33 -28.33 -2.09
CA THR A 99 -14.65 -27.65 -3.34
C THR A 99 -15.01 -28.65 -4.44
N GLU A 100 -15.96 -28.32 -5.29
CA GLU A 100 -16.33 -29.20 -6.40
C GLU A 100 -15.16 -29.38 -7.38
N VAL A 101 -14.86 -30.62 -7.78
CA VAL A 101 -13.90 -30.93 -8.85
C VAL A 101 -14.66 -31.29 -10.12
N ILE A 102 -14.61 -30.41 -11.11
CA ILE A 102 -15.20 -30.62 -12.44
C ILE A 102 -14.13 -31.24 -13.33
N THR A 103 -14.34 -32.49 -13.74
CA THR A 103 -13.39 -33.21 -14.60
C THR A 103 -13.81 -33.15 -16.06
N LEU A 104 -12.95 -32.57 -16.89
CA LEU A 104 -13.10 -32.59 -18.34
C LEU A 104 -12.80 -34.00 -18.87
N VAL A 105 -13.75 -34.57 -19.60
CA VAL A 105 -13.66 -35.90 -20.23
C VAL A 105 -14.12 -35.82 -21.68
N SER A 106 -13.53 -36.58 -22.59
CA SER A 106 -13.84 -36.43 -24.02
C SER A 106 -15.18 -37.09 -24.41
N ASN A 107 -15.69 -38.02 -23.59
CA ASN A 107 -16.91 -38.77 -23.87
C ASN A 107 -17.40 -39.51 -22.61
N ALA A 108 -18.63 -40.04 -22.67
CA ALA A 108 -19.25 -40.78 -21.57
C ALA A 108 -18.50 -42.08 -21.16
N SER A 109 -17.69 -42.67 -22.04
CA SER A 109 -16.89 -43.84 -21.68
C SER A 109 -15.72 -43.46 -20.77
N GLU A 110 -15.08 -42.31 -21.02
CA GLU A 110 -14.03 -41.79 -20.15
C GLU A 110 -14.60 -41.37 -18.81
N GLN A 111 -15.78 -40.73 -18.79
CA GLN A 111 -16.49 -40.41 -17.55
C GLN A 111 -16.64 -41.66 -16.65
N GLN A 112 -17.16 -42.76 -17.21
CA GLN A 112 -17.33 -44.02 -16.44
C GLN A 112 -16.01 -44.57 -15.91
N VAL A 113 -14.91 -44.41 -16.66
CA VAL A 113 -13.57 -44.83 -16.19
C VAL A 113 -13.15 -43.99 -15.00
N VAL A 114 -13.29 -42.67 -15.09
CA VAL A 114 -12.90 -41.74 -14.04
C VAL A 114 -13.77 -41.92 -12.79
N GLU A 115 -15.08 -42.06 -12.92
CA GLU A 115 -15.99 -42.35 -11.80
C GLU A 115 -15.52 -43.57 -10.99
N ASN A 116 -15.15 -44.67 -11.68
CA ASN A 116 -14.64 -45.86 -11.00
C ASN A 116 -13.28 -45.61 -10.32
N GLN A 117 -12.40 -44.81 -10.92
CA GLN A 117 -11.12 -44.43 -10.31
C GLN A 117 -11.33 -43.57 -9.05
N TYR A 118 -12.24 -42.60 -9.12
CA TYR A 118 -12.59 -41.70 -8.02
C TYR A 118 -13.19 -42.45 -6.84
N ILE A 119 -14.17 -43.33 -7.08
CA ILE A 119 -14.75 -44.21 -6.06
C ILE A 119 -13.66 -45.08 -5.41
N SER A 120 -12.73 -45.62 -6.21
CA SER A 120 -11.66 -46.48 -5.70
C SER A 120 -10.63 -45.70 -4.88
N ALA A 121 -10.41 -44.42 -5.19
CA ALA A 121 -9.45 -43.54 -4.53
C ALA A 121 -10.05 -42.76 -3.34
N GLY A 122 -11.36 -42.89 -3.09
CA GLY A 122 -12.04 -42.22 -1.98
C GLY A 122 -12.32 -40.73 -2.23
N VAL A 123 -12.39 -40.30 -3.48
CA VAL A 123 -12.82 -38.93 -3.84
C VAL A 123 -14.25 -38.71 -3.35
N ASN A 124 -14.53 -37.52 -2.82
CA ASN A 124 -15.88 -37.15 -2.40
C ASN A 124 -16.76 -36.93 -3.64
N MET A 125 -17.59 -37.91 -3.96
CA MET A 125 -18.44 -37.87 -5.16
C MET A 125 -19.57 -36.83 -5.10
N ASP A 126 -19.92 -36.31 -3.91
CA ASP A 126 -20.87 -35.21 -3.79
C ASP A 126 -20.26 -33.89 -4.29
N ASN A 127 -18.92 -33.80 -4.32
CA ASN A 127 -18.12 -32.69 -4.83
C ASN A 127 -17.34 -33.10 -6.09
N ALA A 128 -17.84 -34.05 -6.89
CA ALA A 128 -17.21 -34.44 -8.15
C ALA A 128 -18.22 -34.44 -9.29
N SER A 129 -17.92 -33.70 -10.35
CA SER A 129 -18.76 -33.63 -11.54
C SER A 129 -17.93 -33.67 -12.82
N PHE A 130 -18.61 -33.70 -13.97
CA PHE A 130 -17.99 -33.95 -15.27
C PHE A 130 -18.50 -33.01 -16.34
N LEU A 131 -17.57 -32.50 -17.16
CA LEU A 131 -17.89 -31.84 -18.42
C LEU A 131 -17.44 -32.73 -19.57
N ILE A 132 -18.40 -33.24 -20.35
CA ILE A 132 -18.08 -33.95 -21.59
C ILE A 132 -17.72 -32.94 -22.67
N THR A 133 -16.42 -32.71 -22.85
CA THR A 133 -15.87 -31.84 -23.91
C THR A 133 -14.56 -32.43 -24.43
N PRO A 134 -14.37 -32.59 -25.76
CA PRO A 134 -13.09 -33.00 -26.31
C PRO A 134 -11.98 -32.04 -25.88
N THR A 135 -10.80 -32.59 -25.57
CA THR A 135 -9.61 -31.83 -25.18
C THR A 135 -8.38 -32.49 -25.80
N ASP A 136 -7.39 -31.69 -26.14
CA ASP A 136 -6.10 -32.16 -26.67
C ASP A 136 -5.10 -32.40 -25.53
N SER A 137 -5.21 -31.68 -24.41
CA SER A 137 -4.22 -31.74 -23.34
C SER A 137 -4.78 -31.55 -21.92
N TYR A 138 -3.93 -31.81 -20.91
CA TYR A 138 -4.28 -31.66 -19.48
C TYR A 138 -3.90 -30.32 -18.87
N TRP A 139 -3.35 -29.39 -19.66
CA TRP A 139 -2.94 -28.06 -19.18
C TRP A 139 -4.14 -27.10 -19.11
N VAL A 140 -5.16 -27.45 -18.33
CA VAL A 140 -6.42 -26.69 -18.21
C VAL A 140 -6.21 -25.26 -17.70
N ARG A 141 -5.07 -24.96 -17.08
CA ARG A 141 -4.67 -23.60 -16.76
C ARG A 141 -4.54 -22.73 -18.01
N ASP A 142 -3.89 -23.26 -19.02
CA ASP A 142 -3.42 -22.51 -20.18
C ASP A 142 -4.58 -22.09 -21.09
N TYR A 143 -5.51 -23.03 -21.34
CA TYR A 143 -6.66 -22.81 -22.20
C TYR A 143 -7.96 -22.56 -21.43
N GLY A 144 -7.92 -22.61 -20.09
CA GLY A 144 -9.11 -22.52 -19.26
C GLY A 144 -9.71 -21.12 -19.19
N PRO A 145 -10.95 -21.00 -18.72
CA PRO A 145 -11.70 -19.75 -18.71
C PRO A 145 -11.12 -18.70 -17.76
N TRP A 146 -10.98 -17.46 -18.22
CA TRP A 146 -10.72 -16.31 -17.35
C TRP A 146 -12.04 -15.67 -16.93
N PHE A 147 -12.35 -15.68 -15.64
CA PHE A 147 -13.63 -15.20 -15.15
C PHE A 147 -13.62 -13.69 -14.92
N VAL A 148 -14.74 -13.05 -15.23
CA VAL A 148 -15.01 -11.63 -14.99
C VAL A 148 -16.41 -11.45 -14.43
N PHE A 149 -16.64 -10.36 -13.73
CA PHE A 149 -17.97 -9.79 -13.51
C PHE A 149 -18.07 -8.48 -14.30
N ASP A 150 -19.13 -8.30 -15.08
CA ASP A 150 -19.34 -7.05 -15.82
C ASP A 150 -19.78 -5.90 -14.88
N GLY A 151 -19.97 -4.69 -15.42
CA GLY A 151 -20.35 -3.52 -14.63
C GLY A 151 -21.76 -3.59 -14.01
N ASP A 152 -22.56 -4.60 -14.36
CA ASP A 152 -23.85 -4.91 -13.75
C ASP A 152 -23.74 -6.13 -12.80
N ASN A 153 -22.52 -6.53 -12.43
CA ASN A 153 -22.17 -7.68 -11.60
C ASN A 153 -22.63 -9.04 -12.16
N ASN A 154 -22.84 -9.15 -13.48
CA ASN A 154 -23.13 -10.44 -14.10
C ASN A 154 -21.83 -11.20 -14.36
N PRO A 155 -21.78 -12.51 -14.03
CA PRO A 155 -20.63 -13.34 -14.30
C PRO A 155 -20.45 -13.56 -15.81
N GLY A 156 -19.19 -13.66 -16.22
CA GLY A 156 -18.80 -13.99 -17.59
C GLY A 156 -17.42 -14.61 -17.67
N ILE A 157 -17.07 -15.05 -18.87
CA ILE A 157 -15.76 -15.60 -19.21
C ILE A 157 -15.17 -14.77 -20.33
N VAL A 158 -13.93 -14.33 -20.17
CA VAL A 158 -13.09 -13.81 -21.25
C VAL A 158 -12.29 -14.98 -21.83
N ASP A 159 -12.58 -15.30 -23.09
CA ASP A 159 -11.87 -16.25 -23.92
C ASP A 159 -10.81 -15.53 -24.75
N PHE A 160 -9.76 -16.26 -25.12
CA PHE A 160 -8.64 -15.77 -25.91
C PHE A 160 -8.15 -16.89 -26.84
N PRO A 161 -7.58 -16.56 -28.01
CA PRO A 161 -6.96 -17.57 -28.85
C PRO A 161 -5.75 -18.19 -28.13
N TYR A 162 -5.86 -19.47 -27.79
CA TYR A 162 -4.80 -20.24 -27.14
C TYR A 162 -3.56 -20.32 -28.04
N ASN A 163 -2.40 -20.02 -27.47
CA ASN A 163 -1.12 -19.97 -28.17
C ASN A 163 -0.52 -21.34 -28.57
N ARG A 164 -1.34 -22.40 -28.62
CA ARG A 164 -0.93 -23.75 -29.10
C ARG A 164 -1.91 -24.24 -30.18
N PRO A 165 -1.46 -25.08 -31.14
CA PRO A 165 -2.32 -25.64 -32.18
C PRO A 165 -3.21 -26.78 -31.64
N ARG A 166 -3.96 -26.48 -30.58
CA ARG A 166 -4.81 -27.40 -29.81
C ARG A 166 -6.26 -26.93 -29.88
N PRO A 167 -6.96 -27.19 -30.99
CA PRO A 167 -8.25 -26.59 -31.25
C PRO A 167 -9.37 -27.10 -30.34
N ASN A 168 -9.24 -28.29 -29.73
CA ASN A 168 -10.25 -28.77 -28.79
C ASN A 168 -10.09 -28.07 -27.43
N ASP A 169 -8.85 -27.89 -26.98
CA ASP A 169 -8.52 -27.10 -25.78
C ASP A 169 -9.05 -25.67 -25.89
N ASN A 170 -8.87 -25.03 -27.06
CA ASN A 170 -9.36 -23.67 -27.34
C ASN A 170 -10.89 -23.52 -27.30
N ASN A 171 -11.67 -24.61 -27.29
CA ASN A 171 -13.13 -24.55 -27.19
C ASN A 171 -13.64 -24.80 -25.76
N VAL A 172 -12.76 -25.10 -24.81
CA VAL A 172 -13.16 -25.39 -23.43
C VAL A 172 -13.79 -24.17 -22.74
N PRO A 173 -13.28 -22.92 -22.87
CA PRO A 173 -13.93 -21.76 -22.26
C PRO A 173 -15.40 -21.60 -22.67
N ALA A 174 -15.72 -21.80 -23.95
CA ALA A 174 -17.09 -21.78 -24.45
C ALA A 174 -17.95 -22.90 -23.85
N ALA A 175 -17.41 -24.13 -23.74
CA ALA A 175 -18.13 -25.24 -23.13
C ALA A 175 -18.40 -25.03 -21.62
N VAL A 176 -17.46 -24.37 -20.92
CA VAL A 176 -17.65 -23.99 -19.51
C VAL A 176 -18.68 -22.86 -19.38
N ALA A 177 -18.64 -21.85 -20.26
CA ALA A 177 -19.65 -20.79 -20.29
C ALA A 177 -21.06 -21.34 -20.52
N ASP A 178 -21.21 -22.29 -21.46
CA ASP A 178 -22.47 -22.97 -21.73
C ASP A 178 -22.95 -23.82 -20.53
N MET A 179 -22.04 -24.52 -19.84
CA MET A 179 -22.36 -25.27 -18.62
C MET A 179 -22.91 -24.35 -17.53
N LEU A 180 -22.24 -23.21 -17.31
CA LEU A 180 -22.59 -22.26 -16.25
C LEU A 180 -23.75 -21.33 -16.64
N GLY A 181 -24.09 -21.24 -17.93
CA GLY A 181 -25.12 -20.35 -18.44
C GLY A 181 -24.73 -18.87 -18.37
N ILE A 182 -23.44 -18.55 -18.59
CA ILE A 182 -22.88 -17.19 -18.46
C ILE A 182 -22.34 -16.66 -19.79
N THR A 183 -22.11 -15.35 -19.86
CA THR A 183 -21.66 -14.69 -21.10
C THR A 183 -20.21 -15.05 -21.43
N LEU A 184 -19.93 -15.25 -22.73
CA LEU A 184 -18.59 -15.43 -23.26
C LEU A 184 -18.16 -14.18 -24.05
N TYR A 185 -17.03 -13.60 -23.68
CA TYR A 185 -16.40 -12.47 -24.36
C TYR A 185 -15.12 -12.94 -25.05
N GLY A 186 -14.91 -12.60 -26.31
CA GLY A 186 -13.72 -12.99 -27.08
C GLY A 186 -12.69 -11.88 -27.15
N MET A 187 -11.67 -11.90 -26.28
CA MET A 187 -10.52 -11.02 -26.35
C MET A 187 -9.47 -11.53 -27.35
N ASN A 188 -9.31 -10.84 -28.49
CA ASN A 188 -8.39 -11.25 -29.55
C ASN A 188 -6.92 -10.90 -29.26
N VAL A 189 -6.34 -11.56 -28.27
CA VAL A 189 -4.90 -11.57 -27.94
C VAL A 189 -4.47 -13.02 -27.78
N TYR A 190 -3.48 -13.47 -28.54
CA TYR A 190 -2.91 -14.80 -28.32
C TYR A 190 -2.33 -14.88 -26.92
N HIS A 191 -2.80 -15.84 -26.14
CA HIS A 191 -2.40 -15.96 -24.75
C HIS A 191 -2.45 -17.41 -24.26
N THR A 192 -2.02 -17.56 -23.01
CA THR A 192 -2.09 -18.77 -22.19
C THR A 192 -2.28 -18.36 -20.73
N GLY A 193 -3.15 -19.05 -20.00
CA GLY A 193 -3.42 -18.77 -18.60
C GLY A 193 -2.24 -19.02 -17.65
N GLY A 194 -1.27 -19.88 -18.00
CA GLY A 194 -0.04 -20.02 -17.19
C GLY A 194 0.85 -18.78 -17.24
N ASN A 195 0.74 -17.98 -18.30
CA ASN A 195 1.43 -16.69 -18.42
C ASN A 195 0.57 -15.52 -17.96
N TYR A 196 -0.45 -15.73 -17.13
CA TYR A 196 -1.34 -14.67 -16.67
C TYR A 196 -1.68 -14.84 -15.19
N MET A 197 -1.61 -13.75 -14.43
CA MET A 197 -2.15 -13.67 -13.08
C MET A 197 -2.67 -12.27 -12.80
N THR A 198 -3.73 -12.17 -11.99
CA THR A 198 -4.44 -10.93 -11.67
C THR A 198 -4.56 -10.75 -10.17
N THR A 199 -4.58 -9.50 -9.71
CA THR A 199 -4.86 -9.17 -8.30
C THR A 199 -6.35 -9.17 -7.98
N GLY A 200 -7.21 -9.25 -9.01
CA GLY A 200 -8.66 -9.11 -8.86
C GLY A 200 -9.13 -7.67 -8.62
N MET A 201 -8.18 -6.73 -8.49
CA MET A 201 -8.39 -5.32 -8.19
C MET A 201 -7.57 -4.45 -9.15
N GLY A 202 -7.78 -4.67 -10.44
CA GLY A 202 -7.30 -3.79 -11.51
C GLY A 202 -5.83 -3.91 -11.91
N GLN A 203 -5.07 -4.85 -11.35
CA GLN A 203 -3.68 -5.11 -11.77
C GLN A 203 -3.51 -6.56 -12.21
N SER A 204 -2.64 -6.79 -13.18
CA SER A 204 -2.27 -8.15 -13.60
C SER A 204 -0.85 -8.18 -14.14
N SER A 205 -0.30 -9.38 -14.34
CA SER A 205 1.04 -9.56 -14.85
C SER A 205 1.18 -10.78 -15.77
N SER A 206 2.08 -10.66 -16.73
CA SER A 206 2.56 -11.71 -17.63
C SER A 206 4.04 -11.52 -17.91
N THR A 207 4.67 -12.51 -18.54
CA THR A 207 5.96 -12.27 -19.19
C THR A 207 5.79 -11.54 -20.54
N ASP A 208 6.89 -11.06 -21.09
CA ASP A 208 7.03 -10.49 -22.43
C ASP A 208 6.71 -11.45 -23.58
N LEU A 209 6.41 -12.73 -23.29
CA LEU A 209 5.88 -13.70 -24.25
C LEU A 209 4.62 -13.16 -24.96
N VAL A 210 3.77 -12.42 -24.25
CA VAL A 210 2.56 -11.82 -24.84
C VAL A 210 2.90 -10.89 -26.01
N TYR A 211 4.05 -10.21 -25.99
CA TYR A 211 4.51 -9.36 -27.08
C TYR A 211 5.12 -10.18 -28.23
N ASP A 212 5.87 -11.23 -27.90
CA ASP A 212 6.48 -12.14 -28.88
C ASP A 212 5.42 -12.88 -29.71
N GLU A 213 4.30 -13.27 -29.08
CA GLU A 213 3.20 -14.03 -29.70
C GLU A 213 2.15 -13.16 -30.38
N ASN A 214 2.15 -11.85 -30.13
CA ASN A 214 1.23 -10.90 -30.75
C ASN A 214 1.94 -9.81 -31.59
N PRO A 215 2.81 -10.16 -32.55
CA PRO A 215 3.56 -9.17 -33.34
C PRO A 215 2.67 -8.28 -34.23
N GLN A 216 1.39 -8.63 -34.38
CA GLN A 216 0.38 -7.83 -35.07
C GLN A 216 -0.22 -6.69 -34.21
N LEU A 217 -0.02 -6.71 -32.89
CA LEU A 217 -0.50 -5.70 -31.95
C LEU A 217 0.69 -4.91 -31.38
N THR A 218 0.48 -3.64 -31.07
CA THR A 218 1.44 -2.87 -30.25
C THR A 218 1.22 -3.18 -28.77
N GLU A 219 2.24 -2.93 -27.94
CA GLU A 219 2.13 -3.05 -26.47
C GLU A 219 0.94 -2.23 -25.93
N GLN A 220 0.72 -1.02 -26.47
CA GLN A 220 -0.43 -0.19 -26.11
C GLN A 220 -1.77 -0.84 -26.49
N GLN A 221 -1.88 -1.45 -27.68
CA GLN A 221 -3.11 -2.14 -28.09
C GLN A 221 -3.39 -3.37 -27.24
N ILE A 222 -2.34 -4.07 -26.78
CA ILE A 222 -2.47 -5.16 -25.82
C ILE A 222 -2.98 -4.59 -24.50
N ALA A 223 -2.35 -3.55 -23.94
CA ALA A 223 -2.81 -2.90 -22.71
C ALA A 223 -4.27 -2.43 -22.82
N GLU A 224 -4.69 -1.83 -23.95
CA GLU A 224 -6.07 -1.41 -24.20
C GLU A 224 -7.05 -2.58 -24.21
N LYS A 225 -6.66 -3.76 -24.71
CA LYS A 225 -7.48 -4.98 -24.64
C LYS A 225 -7.63 -5.48 -23.21
N PHE A 226 -6.54 -5.55 -22.45
CA PHE A 226 -6.60 -5.95 -21.03
C PHE A 226 -7.41 -4.96 -20.19
N SER A 227 -7.26 -3.66 -20.44
CA SER A 227 -8.08 -2.62 -19.80
C SER A 227 -9.57 -2.75 -20.16
N SER A 228 -9.90 -2.96 -21.43
CA SER A 228 -11.32 -3.04 -21.86
C SER A 228 -12.01 -4.34 -21.48
N TYR A 229 -11.32 -5.49 -21.53
CA TYR A 229 -11.93 -6.80 -21.26
C TYR A 229 -11.86 -7.23 -19.80
N LEU A 230 -10.82 -6.80 -19.08
CA LEU A 230 -10.48 -7.31 -17.75
C LEU A 230 -10.34 -6.18 -16.72
N ASN A 231 -10.50 -4.91 -17.13
CA ASN A 231 -10.29 -3.72 -16.32
C ASN A 231 -8.92 -3.71 -15.62
N VAL A 232 -7.88 -4.08 -16.36
CA VAL A 232 -6.51 -4.08 -15.87
C VAL A 232 -5.78 -2.80 -16.32
N ASP A 233 -5.31 -2.02 -15.36
CA ASP A 233 -4.34 -0.93 -15.53
C ASP A 233 -3.65 -0.60 -14.18
N PRO A 234 -2.32 -0.83 -14.03
CA PRO A 234 -1.38 -1.30 -15.05
C PRO A 234 -1.45 -2.81 -15.34
N TYR A 235 -1.12 -3.16 -16.59
CA TYR A 235 -0.74 -4.50 -16.98
C TYR A 235 0.79 -4.66 -16.92
N HIS A 236 1.29 -5.37 -15.91
CA HIS A 236 2.72 -5.55 -15.67
C HIS A 236 3.31 -6.64 -16.57
N VAL A 237 3.81 -6.28 -17.74
CA VAL A 237 4.55 -7.20 -18.62
C VAL A 237 6.05 -7.19 -18.26
N ARG A 238 6.61 -8.35 -17.92
CA ARG A 238 7.98 -8.49 -17.38
C ARG A 238 8.88 -9.40 -18.24
N PRO A 239 10.19 -9.17 -18.30
CA PRO A 239 11.12 -10.18 -18.81
C PRO A 239 10.99 -11.48 -18.00
N ASP A 240 11.06 -12.63 -18.66
CA ASP A 240 11.07 -13.94 -17.99
C ASP A 240 12.45 -14.22 -17.36
N PRO A 241 12.59 -14.36 -16.02
CA PRO A 241 13.86 -14.63 -15.36
C PRO A 241 14.22 -16.12 -15.37
N LEU A 242 13.28 -17.01 -15.71
CA LEU A 242 13.51 -18.46 -15.71
C LEU A 242 14.48 -18.87 -16.83
N ASP A 243 14.49 -18.13 -17.95
CA ASP A 243 15.28 -18.38 -19.16
C ASP A 243 15.08 -19.81 -19.72
N ASP A 244 13.83 -20.27 -19.64
CA ASP A 244 13.41 -21.54 -20.23
C ASP A 244 12.36 -21.29 -21.31
N TYR A 245 12.03 -22.33 -22.05
CA TYR A 245 11.23 -22.21 -23.25
C TYR A 245 9.80 -21.76 -23.03
N ILE A 246 9.24 -21.98 -21.84
CA ILE A 246 7.82 -21.82 -21.62
C ILE A 246 7.47 -20.34 -21.42
N LYS A 247 8.38 -19.56 -20.83
CA LYS A 247 8.22 -18.13 -20.48
C LYS A 247 6.88 -17.83 -19.78
N HIS A 248 6.42 -18.71 -18.89
CA HIS A 248 5.18 -18.49 -18.13
C HIS A 248 5.49 -17.85 -16.77
N ILE A 249 4.73 -16.84 -16.39
CA ILE A 249 4.88 -16.16 -15.11
C ILE A 249 4.67 -17.09 -13.92
N ASP A 250 3.76 -18.06 -14.02
CA ASP A 250 3.47 -19.03 -12.97
C ASP A 250 4.63 -19.99 -12.65
N CYS A 251 5.70 -19.96 -13.42
CA CYS A 251 6.91 -20.75 -13.18
C CYS A 251 7.92 -20.01 -12.29
N TRP A 252 7.71 -18.71 -12.01
CA TRP A 252 8.67 -17.90 -11.25
C TRP A 252 8.04 -16.85 -10.32
N ALA A 253 6.76 -16.51 -10.46
CA ALA A 253 6.05 -15.64 -9.53
C ALA A 253 4.56 -16.00 -9.39
N LYS A 254 3.95 -15.54 -8.30
CA LYS A 254 2.52 -15.73 -8.02
C LYS A 254 1.96 -14.62 -7.12
N PHE A 255 0.90 -13.92 -7.55
CA PHE A 255 0.14 -13.08 -6.62
C PHE A 255 -0.56 -13.94 -5.57
N LEU A 256 -0.41 -13.56 -4.30
CA LEU A 256 -0.97 -14.27 -3.15
C LEU A 256 -2.17 -13.52 -2.55
N SER A 257 -2.19 -12.19 -2.71
CA SER A 257 -3.29 -11.29 -2.38
C SER A 257 -3.16 -10.02 -3.25
N PRO A 258 -4.08 -9.05 -3.17
CA PRO A 258 -3.93 -7.79 -3.90
C PRO A 258 -2.69 -6.97 -3.49
N GLY A 259 -2.09 -7.27 -2.32
CA GLY A 259 -0.88 -6.62 -1.80
C GLY A 259 0.37 -7.51 -1.69
N LYS A 260 0.26 -8.82 -1.93
CA LYS A 260 1.34 -9.80 -1.71
C LYS A 260 1.69 -10.56 -2.99
N ILE A 261 2.98 -10.77 -3.25
CA ILE A 261 3.49 -11.58 -4.36
C ILE A 261 4.63 -12.48 -3.91
N LEU A 262 4.61 -13.74 -4.35
CA LEU A 262 5.73 -14.66 -4.21
C LEU A 262 6.61 -14.61 -5.46
N VAL A 263 7.92 -14.50 -5.29
CA VAL A 263 8.90 -14.56 -6.39
C VAL A 263 9.96 -15.61 -6.05
N ALA A 264 10.25 -16.49 -7.00
CA ALA A 264 11.29 -17.50 -6.83
C ALA A 264 12.68 -16.86 -6.64
N GLU A 265 13.55 -17.57 -5.95
CA GLU A 265 14.94 -17.21 -5.69
C GLU A 265 15.85 -18.36 -6.11
N VAL A 266 17.00 -18.03 -6.66
CA VAL A 266 18.04 -19.00 -7.06
C VAL A 266 19.34 -18.69 -6.30
N PRO A 267 20.29 -19.62 -6.18
CA PRO A 267 21.56 -19.32 -5.50
C PRO A 267 22.31 -18.18 -6.20
N GLU A 268 23.07 -17.36 -5.45
CA GLU A 268 23.92 -16.28 -5.99
C GLU A 268 24.88 -16.72 -7.11
N SER A 269 25.24 -18.00 -7.16
CA SER A 269 26.10 -18.56 -8.20
C SER A 269 25.36 -18.90 -9.52
N ASP A 270 24.03 -18.90 -9.52
CA ASP A 270 23.21 -19.12 -10.70
C ASP A 270 23.31 -17.90 -11.63
N TYR A 271 23.41 -18.14 -12.94
CA TYR A 271 23.54 -17.05 -13.91
C TYR A 271 22.28 -16.18 -14.01
N ARG A 272 21.13 -16.71 -13.59
CA ARG A 272 19.82 -16.03 -13.56
C ARG A 272 19.59 -15.23 -12.28
N TYR A 273 20.50 -15.29 -11.31
CA TYR A 273 20.33 -14.65 -10.00
C TYR A 273 19.90 -13.18 -10.11
N GLU A 274 20.65 -12.40 -10.90
CA GLU A 274 20.35 -10.98 -11.12
C GLU A 274 18.98 -10.74 -11.76
N ASP A 275 18.49 -11.66 -12.61
CA ASP A 275 17.18 -11.54 -13.25
C ASP A 275 16.03 -11.79 -12.24
N TYR A 276 16.20 -12.77 -11.34
CA TYR A 276 15.26 -13.03 -10.25
C TYR A 276 15.23 -11.90 -9.21
N GLU A 277 16.41 -11.39 -8.81
CA GLU A 277 16.48 -10.23 -7.92
C GLU A 277 15.86 -8.99 -8.55
N ALA A 278 16.10 -8.73 -9.85
CA ALA A 278 15.48 -7.62 -10.56
C ALA A 278 13.95 -7.77 -10.67
N ALA A 279 13.43 -9.00 -10.77
CA ALA A 279 11.99 -9.25 -10.74
C ALA A 279 11.38 -8.96 -9.36
N ALA A 280 12.02 -9.43 -8.29
CA ALA A 280 11.61 -9.17 -6.91
C ALA A 280 11.65 -7.66 -6.60
N ASP A 281 12.76 -6.99 -6.92
CA ASP A 281 12.94 -5.55 -6.74
C ASP A 281 11.91 -4.74 -7.51
N TYR A 282 11.55 -5.16 -8.73
CA TYR A 282 10.53 -4.48 -9.51
C TYR A 282 9.20 -4.40 -8.75
N PHE A 283 8.69 -5.55 -8.29
CA PHE A 283 7.41 -5.62 -7.58
C PHE A 283 7.46 -4.93 -6.21
N ALA A 284 8.56 -5.06 -5.46
CA ALA A 284 8.76 -4.36 -4.19
C ALA A 284 8.69 -2.82 -4.34
N ASN A 285 8.93 -2.30 -5.54
CA ASN A 285 8.83 -0.87 -5.86
C ASN A 285 7.55 -0.49 -6.61
N GLN A 286 6.65 -1.43 -6.92
CA GLN A 286 5.34 -1.12 -7.53
C GLN A 286 4.27 -0.91 -6.45
N ILE A 287 3.39 0.07 -6.68
CA ILE A 287 2.21 0.26 -5.85
C ILE A 287 1.17 -0.82 -6.19
N SER A 288 0.85 -1.65 -5.21
CA SER A 288 -0.15 -2.70 -5.30
C SER A 288 -1.57 -2.18 -5.39
N SER A 289 -2.53 -3.07 -5.61
CA SER A 289 -3.95 -2.73 -5.65
C SER A 289 -4.47 -2.17 -4.33
N TYR A 290 -3.80 -2.42 -3.20
CA TYR A 290 -4.14 -1.81 -1.90
C TYR A 290 -3.47 -0.45 -1.66
N GLY A 291 -2.81 0.15 -2.67
CA GLY A 291 -2.24 1.50 -2.58
C GLY A 291 -0.92 1.59 -1.80
N LYS A 292 -0.35 0.47 -1.38
CA LYS A 292 0.99 0.34 -0.79
C LYS A 292 1.91 -0.48 -1.69
N PRO A 293 3.25 -0.37 -1.56
CA PRO A 293 4.15 -1.26 -2.27
C PRO A 293 3.81 -2.74 -2.04
N TYR A 294 4.02 -3.60 -3.04
CA TYR A 294 3.83 -5.05 -2.84
C TYR A 294 4.77 -5.57 -1.75
N GLU A 295 4.24 -6.43 -0.89
CA GLU A 295 5.05 -7.29 -0.05
C GLU A 295 5.54 -8.48 -0.90
N VAL A 296 6.86 -8.58 -1.03
CA VAL A 296 7.49 -9.60 -1.88
C VAL A 296 8.05 -10.71 -1.00
N PHE A 297 7.39 -11.86 -1.05
CA PHE A 297 7.87 -13.10 -0.44
C PHE A 297 8.80 -13.83 -1.41
N ARG A 298 9.77 -14.56 -0.87
CA ARG A 298 10.76 -15.30 -1.64
C ARG A 298 10.64 -16.79 -1.39
N VAL A 299 10.83 -17.61 -2.43
CA VAL A 299 10.92 -19.07 -2.30
C VAL A 299 12.14 -19.60 -3.02
N PHE A 300 13.01 -20.29 -2.30
CA PHE A 300 14.25 -20.82 -2.87
C PHE A 300 13.97 -22.00 -3.82
N ALA A 301 14.10 -21.74 -5.12
CA ALA A 301 13.75 -22.64 -6.21
C ALA A 301 14.92 -22.72 -7.22
N PRO A 302 16.03 -23.42 -6.90
CA PRO A 302 17.22 -23.46 -7.74
C PRO A 302 16.99 -24.10 -9.12
N GLY A 303 15.87 -24.80 -9.34
CA GLY A 303 15.51 -25.43 -10.60
C GLY A 303 16.41 -26.62 -11.01
N THR A 304 17.44 -26.93 -10.23
CA THR A 304 18.32 -28.09 -10.46
C THR A 304 17.68 -29.36 -9.92
N PRO A 305 17.86 -30.54 -10.57
CA PRO A 305 17.20 -31.77 -10.14
C PRO A 305 17.43 -32.15 -8.67
N PRO A 306 16.37 -32.53 -7.92
CA PRO A 306 14.98 -32.65 -8.36
C PRO A 306 14.33 -31.27 -8.59
N ASN A 307 13.39 -31.18 -9.54
CA ASN A 307 12.74 -29.91 -9.91
C ASN A 307 12.12 -29.22 -8.69
N THR A 308 12.09 -27.89 -8.67
CA THR A 308 11.57 -27.08 -7.55
C THR A 308 10.52 -26.08 -8.04
N PRO A 309 9.37 -26.53 -8.59
CA PRO A 309 8.36 -25.65 -9.19
C PRO A 309 7.46 -24.99 -8.14
N TYR A 310 8.01 -24.50 -7.03
CA TYR A 310 7.21 -24.14 -5.85
C TYR A 310 6.22 -23.00 -6.08
N THR A 311 6.54 -22.04 -6.96
CA THR A 311 5.64 -20.95 -7.37
C THR A 311 4.45 -21.44 -8.19
N ASN A 312 4.54 -22.63 -8.78
CA ASN A 312 3.50 -23.25 -9.61
C ASN A 312 2.43 -23.97 -8.74
N SER A 313 2.01 -23.30 -7.67
CA SER A 313 0.99 -23.73 -6.71
C SER A 313 -0.41 -23.29 -7.13
N LEU A 314 -1.44 -23.90 -6.54
CA LEU A 314 -2.84 -23.51 -6.70
C LEU A 314 -3.36 -22.94 -5.38
N ILE A 315 -3.91 -21.73 -5.41
CA ILE A 315 -4.75 -21.23 -4.30
C ILE A 315 -6.19 -21.66 -4.62
N LEU A 316 -6.84 -22.34 -3.67
CA LEU A 316 -8.21 -22.79 -3.81
C LEU A 316 -8.95 -22.56 -2.49
N ASN A 317 -9.68 -21.45 -2.43
CA ASN A 317 -10.34 -21.01 -1.21
C ASN A 317 -9.31 -20.95 -0.05
N LYS A 318 -9.54 -21.65 1.06
CA LYS A 318 -8.64 -21.61 2.23
C LYS A 318 -7.45 -22.57 2.16
N LYS A 319 -7.25 -23.27 1.05
CA LYS A 319 -6.16 -24.23 0.85
C LYS A 319 -5.18 -23.71 -0.21
N VAL A 320 -3.89 -23.98 -0.02
CA VAL A 320 -2.83 -23.72 -1.02
C VAL A 320 -2.08 -25.00 -1.30
N PHE A 321 -2.10 -25.44 -2.55
CA PHE A 321 -1.47 -26.70 -2.98
C PHE A 321 -0.11 -26.42 -3.62
N VAL A 322 0.97 -26.82 -2.95
CA VAL A 322 2.34 -26.57 -3.38
C VAL A 322 2.93 -27.84 -4.02
N PRO A 323 3.42 -27.81 -5.28
CA PRO A 323 4.00 -28.99 -5.91
C PRO A 323 5.36 -29.35 -5.31
N LEU A 324 5.48 -30.58 -4.80
CA LEU A 324 6.70 -31.09 -4.18
C LEU A 324 7.31 -32.24 -5.00
N THR A 325 8.63 -32.37 -4.97
CA THR A 325 9.34 -33.38 -5.80
C THR A 325 10.23 -34.32 -4.99
N GLY A 326 10.22 -34.20 -3.65
CA GLY A 326 11.19 -34.85 -2.78
C GLY A 326 12.52 -34.09 -2.73
N SER A 327 12.49 -32.78 -3.03
CA SER A 327 13.65 -31.91 -2.93
C SER A 327 14.00 -31.63 -1.47
N GLN A 328 15.28 -31.35 -1.20
CA GLN A 328 15.71 -30.94 0.14
C GLN A 328 15.17 -29.55 0.54
N TYR A 329 14.58 -28.81 -0.41
CA TYR A 329 14.00 -27.49 -0.20
C TYR A 329 12.47 -27.54 -0.09
N ASP A 330 11.84 -28.72 -0.13
CA ASP A 330 10.38 -28.86 -0.09
C ASP A 330 9.82 -28.25 1.21
N ASP A 331 10.40 -28.58 2.37
CA ASP A 331 9.95 -28.06 3.67
C ASP A 331 10.08 -26.52 3.76
N ALA A 332 11.20 -25.97 3.32
CA ALA A 332 11.42 -24.52 3.30
C ALA A 332 10.46 -23.79 2.35
N ALA A 333 10.02 -24.45 1.28
CA ALA A 333 9.01 -23.89 0.39
C ALA A 333 7.63 -23.85 1.06
N ILE A 334 7.27 -24.85 1.86
CA ILE A 334 6.05 -24.84 2.67
C ILE A 334 6.11 -23.70 3.69
N ASP A 335 7.22 -23.58 4.44
CA ASP A 335 7.42 -22.50 5.42
C ASP A 335 7.23 -21.11 4.79
N ALA A 336 7.75 -20.89 3.58
CA ALA A 336 7.59 -19.62 2.86
C ALA A 336 6.13 -19.29 2.51
N TYR A 337 5.31 -20.31 2.20
CA TYR A 337 3.88 -20.12 1.96
C TYR A 337 3.11 -19.91 3.27
N GLU A 338 3.47 -20.60 4.35
CA GLU A 338 2.86 -20.42 5.68
C GLU A 338 3.11 -19.01 6.22
N GLU A 339 4.31 -18.46 5.99
CA GLU A 339 4.63 -17.06 6.32
C GLU A 339 3.84 -16.08 5.45
N ALA A 340 3.76 -16.33 4.14
CA ALA A 340 3.14 -15.42 3.19
C ALA A 340 1.61 -15.41 3.22
N MET A 341 0.99 -16.50 3.66
CA MET A 341 -0.46 -16.69 3.65
C MET A 341 -0.99 -17.19 5.01
N PRO A 342 -0.90 -16.38 6.09
CA PRO A 342 -1.39 -16.77 7.40
C PRO A 342 -2.85 -17.25 7.39
N GLY A 343 -3.12 -18.34 8.09
CA GLY A 343 -4.46 -18.95 8.20
C GLY A 343 -4.89 -19.83 7.03
N TYR A 344 -4.19 -19.82 5.90
CA TYR A 344 -4.41 -20.80 4.84
C TYR A 344 -3.81 -22.15 5.24
N GLU A 345 -4.45 -23.23 4.80
CA GLU A 345 -3.92 -24.57 4.95
C GLU A 345 -2.97 -24.86 3.77
N ILE A 346 -1.67 -24.92 4.05
CA ILE A 346 -0.63 -25.16 3.06
C ILE A 346 -0.39 -26.66 2.91
N ILE A 347 -0.66 -27.20 1.72
CA ILE A 347 -0.63 -28.64 1.44
C ILE A 347 0.42 -28.95 0.38
N GLY A 348 1.45 -29.70 0.78
CA GLY A 348 2.47 -30.23 -0.11
C GLY A 348 1.97 -31.42 -0.95
N VAL A 349 2.07 -31.31 -2.27
CA VAL A 349 1.62 -32.35 -3.21
C VAL A 349 2.81 -33.01 -3.89
N THR A 350 3.29 -34.11 -3.32
CA THR A 350 4.43 -34.85 -3.89
C THR A 350 4.03 -35.64 -5.13
N TYR A 351 4.62 -35.35 -6.28
CA TYR A 351 4.41 -36.13 -7.50
C TYR A 351 5.63 -36.08 -8.43
N GLY A 352 6.05 -37.25 -8.91
CA GLY A 352 7.23 -37.36 -9.79
C GLY A 352 7.05 -36.76 -11.18
N GLY A 353 5.85 -36.33 -11.54
CA GLY A 353 5.53 -35.71 -12.83
C GLY A 353 5.65 -34.19 -12.87
N TRP A 354 6.11 -33.55 -11.79
CA TRP A 354 6.31 -32.10 -11.75
C TRP A 354 7.64 -31.67 -12.40
N LEU A 355 7.58 -30.59 -13.16
CA LEU A 355 8.70 -29.94 -13.85
C LEU A 355 8.71 -28.46 -13.48
N ASN A 356 9.89 -27.80 -13.54
CA ASN A 356 9.99 -26.35 -13.30
C ASN A 356 9.14 -25.51 -14.26
N THR A 357 8.81 -26.07 -15.43
CA THR A 357 8.02 -25.44 -16.50
C THR A 357 6.61 -25.99 -16.63
N ASP A 358 6.22 -26.95 -15.78
CA ASP A 358 4.91 -27.61 -15.81
C ASP A 358 4.69 -28.41 -14.51
N ALA A 359 3.90 -27.86 -13.59
CA ALA A 359 3.53 -28.54 -12.36
C ALA A 359 2.03 -28.41 -12.04
N LEU A 360 1.69 -28.13 -10.79
CA LEU A 360 0.31 -28.26 -10.29
C LEU A 360 -0.60 -27.17 -10.84
N HIS A 361 -0.16 -25.91 -10.81
CA HIS A 361 -0.92 -24.78 -11.30
C HIS A 361 -1.26 -24.92 -12.78
N CYS A 362 -0.31 -25.36 -13.62
CA CYS A 362 -0.51 -25.55 -15.06
C CYS A 362 -1.62 -26.57 -15.39
N ARG A 363 -1.96 -27.46 -14.45
CA ARG A 363 -2.88 -28.60 -14.67
C ARG A 363 -4.21 -28.45 -13.92
N THR A 364 -4.47 -27.27 -13.37
CA THR A 364 -5.67 -26.94 -12.60
C THR A 364 -6.17 -25.54 -12.95
N LYS A 365 -7.48 -25.30 -12.84
CA LYS A 365 -8.06 -23.95 -13.01
C LYS A 365 -9.27 -23.73 -12.11
N GLY A 366 -9.20 -22.76 -11.21
CA GLY A 366 -10.36 -22.36 -10.39
C GLY A 366 -11.52 -21.85 -11.25
N VAL A 367 -12.73 -22.22 -10.84
CA VAL A 367 -14.01 -21.75 -11.37
C VAL A 367 -14.59 -20.77 -10.36
N ALA A 368 -14.70 -19.50 -10.77
CA ALA A 368 -15.25 -18.44 -9.94
C ALA A 368 -16.65 -18.80 -9.46
N ASP A 369 -16.97 -18.44 -8.21
CA ASP A 369 -18.35 -18.50 -7.73
C ASP A 369 -19.21 -17.49 -8.47
N ILE A 370 -20.05 -17.96 -9.40
CA ILE A 370 -20.89 -17.08 -10.23
C ILE A 370 -21.95 -16.30 -9.44
N GLY A 371 -22.21 -16.70 -8.18
CA GLY A 371 -23.10 -16.00 -7.25
C GLY A 371 -22.37 -15.28 -6.13
N MET A 372 -21.07 -15.00 -6.29
CA MET A 372 -20.17 -14.43 -5.28
C MET A 372 -20.80 -13.30 -4.46
N LEU A 373 -20.63 -13.37 -3.14
CA LEU A 373 -20.76 -12.21 -2.27
C LEU A 373 -19.40 -11.54 -2.21
N TYR A 374 -19.29 -10.33 -2.77
CA TYR A 374 -18.03 -9.62 -2.89
C TYR A 374 -18.00 -8.43 -1.93
N ILE A 375 -16.83 -8.18 -1.35
CA ILE A 375 -16.53 -7.03 -0.50
C ILE A 375 -15.39 -6.28 -1.19
N ASP A 376 -15.72 -5.18 -1.87
CA ASP A 376 -14.73 -4.26 -2.43
C ASP A 376 -14.32 -3.25 -1.36
N HIS A 377 -13.07 -3.32 -0.93
CA HIS A 377 -12.56 -2.48 0.15
C HIS A 377 -11.12 -2.07 -0.10
N MET A 378 -10.87 -0.76 -0.04
CA MET A 378 -9.53 -0.20 -0.02
C MET A 378 -9.06 -0.07 1.44
N PRO A 379 -8.08 -0.87 1.87
CA PRO A 379 -7.70 -0.92 3.28
C PRO A 379 -6.88 0.27 3.75
N MET A 380 -7.04 0.63 5.02
CA MET A 380 -6.10 1.46 5.73
C MET A 380 -4.89 0.62 6.11
N LEU A 381 -3.70 1.03 5.65
CA LEU A 381 -2.48 0.25 5.83
C LEU A 381 -1.31 1.10 6.36
N GLY A 382 -0.54 0.51 7.27
CA GLY A 382 0.67 1.09 7.85
C GLY A 382 0.40 2.38 8.64
N ASN A 383 1.32 3.34 8.61
CA ASN A 383 1.15 4.57 9.37
C ASN A 383 0.06 5.47 8.74
N VAL A 384 -0.96 5.81 9.52
CA VAL A 384 -2.06 6.71 9.14
C VAL A 384 -2.12 7.89 10.11
N GLY A 385 -2.58 9.06 9.66
CA GLY A 385 -2.72 10.21 10.58
C GLY A 385 -3.72 9.93 11.69
N TYR A 386 -3.44 10.39 12.91
CA TYR A 386 -4.35 10.24 14.05
C TYR A 386 -5.71 10.89 13.76
N GLN A 387 -6.77 10.14 14.01
CA GLN A 387 -8.16 10.59 14.03
C GLN A 387 -8.83 9.96 15.25
N GLU A 388 -9.79 10.67 15.85
CA GLU A 388 -10.56 10.13 16.98
C GLU A 388 -11.45 8.95 16.56
N ASN A 389 -11.84 8.92 15.28
CA ASN A 389 -12.67 7.90 14.66
C ASN A 389 -12.12 7.59 13.27
N TYR A 390 -11.92 6.30 12.98
CA TYR A 390 -11.54 5.81 11.66
C TYR A 390 -12.77 5.25 10.94
N GLU A 391 -13.17 5.91 9.87
CA GLU A 391 -14.26 5.45 9.01
C GLU A 391 -13.75 4.37 8.05
N ILE A 392 -14.37 3.20 8.09
CA ILE A 392 -14.07 2.06 7.22
C ILE A 392 -15.23 1.89 6.27
N THR A 393 -14.99 2.04 4.97
CA THR A 393 -16.02 1.94 3.93
C THR A 393 -15.76 0.76 2.99
N ALA A 394 -16.82 0.15 2.47
CA ALA A 394 -16.73 -0.90 1.47
C ALA A 394 -17.98 -0.92 0.58
N GLU A 395 -17.81 -1.30 -0.69
CA GLU A 395 -18.93 -1.69 -1.55
C GLU A 395 -19.17 -3.20 -1.38
N ILE A 396 -20.39 -3.60 -1.03
CA ILE A 396 -20.72 -4.99 -0.70
C ILE A 396 -21.98 -5.42 -1.44
N TYR A 397 -21.81 -6.32 -2.40
CA TYR A 397 -22.89 -6.76 -3.28
C TYR A 397 -22.83 -8.27 -3.53
N SER A 398 -24.00 -8.83 -3.85
CA SER A 398 -24.15 -10.25 -4.19
C SER A 398 -24.41 -10.43 -5.68
N CYS A 399 -23.50 -11.11 -6.37
CA CYS A 399 -23.67 -11.47 -7.78
C CYS A 399 -24.77 -12.52 -7.99
N SER A 400 -25.27 -13.14 -6.91
CA SER A 400 -26.45 -14.02 -6.97
C SER A 400 -27.78 -13.26 -7.12
N GLY A 401 -27.76 -11.94 -6.96
CA GLY A 401 -28.95 -11.08 -6.91
C GLY A 401 -29.74 -11.21 -5.60
N GLN A 402 -29.24 -11.95 -4.62
CA GLN A 402 -29.83 -12.03 -3.29
C GLN A 402 -29.41 -10.82 -2.44
N PRO A 403 -30.30 -10.29 -1.58
CA PRO A 403 -29.94 -9.15 -0.74
C PRO A 403 -28.90 -9.55 0.32
N VAL A 404 -28.02 -8.60 0.64
CA VAL A 404 -27.12 -8.66 1.80
C VAL A 404 -27.95 -8.49 3.08
N TYR A 405 -27.60 -9.20 4.15
CA TYR A 405 -28.24 -9.02 5.45
C TYR A 405 -27.72 -7.72 6.10
N ASN A 406 -28.60 -6.72 6.26
CA ASN A 406 -28.25 -5.45 6.90
C ASN A 406 -27.67 -5.59 8.31
N ASP A 407 -28.03 -6.65 9.04
CA ASP A 407 -27.54 -6.94 10.39
C ASP A 407 -26.37 -7.93 10.42
N SER A 408 -25.77 -8.23 9.26
CA SER A 408 -24.63 -9.13 9.13
C SER A 408 -23.48 -8.52 8.33
N VAL A 409 -23.33 -7.19 8.37
CA VAL A 409 -22.20 -6.46 7.80
C VAL A 409 -21.41 -5.79 8.93
N PHE A 410 -20.16 -6.21 9.10
CA PHE A 410 -19.35 -5.83 10.25
C PHE A 410 -17.91 -5.48 9.87
N VAL A 411 -17.34 -4.56 10.66
CA VAL A 411 -15.90 -4.43 10.85
C VAL A 411 -15.56 -5.14 12.15
N TYR A 412 -14.69 -6.15 12.08
CA TYR A 412 -14.05 -6.71 13.26
C TYR A 412 -12.68 -6.05 13.42
N TYR A 413 -12.34 -5.56 14.60
CA TYR A 413 -11.06 -4.92 14.85
C TYR A 413 -10.46 -5.27 16.22
N SER A 414 -9.14 -5.36 16.30
CA SER A 414 -8.36 -5.50 17.52
C SER A 414 -7.48 -4.27 17.71
N VAL A 415 -7.20 -3.92 18.97
CA VAL A 415 -6.31 -2.83 19.35
C VAL A 415 -5.19 -3.43 20.19
N ASN A 416 -3.95 -3.29 19.74
CA ASN A 416 -2.75 -3.81 20.41
C ASN A 416 -2.79 -5.32 20.70
N GLY A 417 -3.42 -6.11 19.81
CA GLY A 417 -3.52 -7.57 19.93
C GLY A 417 -4.50 -8.07 20.99
N GLU A 418 -5.40 -7.22 21.47
CA GLU A 418 -6.50 -7.61 22.37
C GLU A 418 -7.60 -8.40 21.62
N GLU A 419 -8.63 -8.85 22.34
CA GLU A 419 -9.76 -9.57 21.74
C GLU A 419 -10.48 -8.71 20.68
N TYR A 420 -10.83 -9.32 19.54
CA TYR A 420 -11.54 -8.64 18.47
C TYR A 420 -12.88 -8.08 18.94
N GLN A 421 -13.05 -6.79 18.72
CA GLN A 421 -14.29 -6.05 18.88
C GLN A 421 -15.04 -6.03 17.54
N GLN A 422 -16.34 -5.76 17.62
CA GLN A 422 -17.22 -5.74 16.46
C GLN A 422 -17.94 -4.39 16.36
N ALA A 423 -17.83 -3.74 15.20
CA ALA A 423 -18.61 -2.57 14.82
C ALA A 423 -19.54 -2.92 13.65
N ASN A 424 -20.79 -2.46 13.73
CA ASN A 424 -21.76 -2.61 12.64
C ASN A 424 -21.44 -1.62 11.52
N MET A 425 -21.55 -2.07 10.27
CA MET A 425 -21.52 -1.17 9.12
C MET A 425 -22.96 -0.80 8.72
N THR A 426 -23.17 0.49 8.47
CA THR A 426 -24.47 1.03 8.04
C THR A 426 -24.51 1.16 6.53
N TYR A 427 -25.58 0.68 5.91
CA TYR A 427 -25.83 0.86 4.48
C TYR A 427 -26.11 2.33 4.14
N LEU A 428 -25.36 2.89 3.21
CA LEU A 428 -25.45 4.29 2.78
C LEU A 428 -26.25 4.46 1.47
N GLY A 429 -26.37 3.40 0.66
CA GLY A 429 -26.96 3.43 -0.68
C GLY A 429 -25.98 2.90 -1.72
N ASP A 430 -26.49 2.47 -2.88
CA ASP A 430 -25.68 1.99 -4.02
C ASP A 430 -24.59 0.97 -3.62
N ASP A 431 -24.98 -0.04 -2.84
CA ASP A 431 -24.10 -1.10 -2.30
C ASP A 431 -22.97 -0.61 -1.35
N GLU A 432 -22.93 0.68 -0.98
CA GLU A 432 -21.93 1.25 -0.06
C GLU A 432 -22.32 1.06 1.42
N TYR A 433 -21.34 0.64 2.23
CA TYR A 433 -21.46 0.47 3.68
C TYR A 433 -20.33 1.20 4.40
N SER A 434 -20.63 1.79 5.57
CA SER A 434 -19.66 2.48 6.42
C SER A 434 -19.75 2.03 7.87
N GLY A 435 -18.62 1.67 8.47
CA GLY A 435 -18.45 1.38 9.89
C GLY A 435 -17.40 2.30 10.51
N THR A 436 -17.35 2.39 11.83
CA THR A 436 -16.39 3.26 12.53
C THR A 436 -15.64 2.48 13.60
N ILE A 437 -14.31 2.63 13.60
CA ILE A 437 -13.43 2.21 14.67
C ILE A 437 -13.13 3.45 15.54
N SER A 438 -13.42 3.37 16.84
CA SER A 438 -13.33 4.50 17.79
C SER A 438 -12.47 4.13 19.00
N GLY A 439 -12.04 5.13 19.75
CA GLY A 439 -11.30 4.93 21.00
C GLY A 439 -9.84 4.49 20.79
N ILE A 440 -9.28 4.84 19.63
CA ILE A 440 -7.89 4.56 19.29
C ILE A 440 -7.02 5.75 19.70
N LEU A 441 -5.80 5.49 20.15
CA LEU A 441 -4.79 6.48 20.49
C LEU A 441 -3.60 6.44 19.50
N PRO A 442 -2.82 7.53 19.37
CA PRO A 442 -1.60 7.48 18.59
C PRO A 442 -0.62 6.44 19.16
N GLY A 443 -0.06 5.64 18.27
CA GLY A 443 0.86 4.57 18.63
C GLY A 443 0.21 3.21 18.85
N ASP A 444 -1.13 3.14 18.92
CA ASP A 444 -1.84 1.86 18.90
C ASP A 444 -1.64 1.11 17.57
N GLU A 445 -1.66 -0.21 17.64
CA GLU A 445 -1.62 -1.11 16.49
C GLU A 445 -3.02 -1.68 16.26
N ILE A 446 -3.57 -1.47 15.06
CA ILE A 446 -4.95 -1.80 14.74
C ILE A 446 -4.98 -2.85 13.65
N ASP A 447 -5.57 -3.99 13.99
CA ASP A 447 -5.82 -5.09 13.07
C ASP A 447 -7.32 -5.15 12.79
N TYR A 448 -7.75 -5.21 11.54
CA TYR A 448 -9.16 -5.30 11.23
C TYR A 448 -9.48 -6.11 9.97
N TYR A 449 -10.69 -6.67 9.91
CA TYR A 449 -11.21 -7.32 8.71
C TYR A 449 -12.71 -7.08 8.59
N LEU A 450 -13.22 -7.21 7.37
CA LEU A 450 -14.65 -7.06 7.08
C LEU A 450 -15.33 -8.41 6.99
N TYR A 451 -16.62 -8.42 7.28
CA TYR A 451 -17.47 -9.59 7.15
C TYR A 451 -18.84 -9.19 6.59
N ALA A 452 -19.37 -10.01 5.67
CA ALA A 452 -20.73 -9.90 5.16
C ALA A 452 -21.39 -11.27 4.98
N ALA A 453 -22.71 -11.30 5.04
CA ALA A 453 -23.51 -12.47 4.64
C ALA A 453 -24.74 -12.06 3.83
N ASP A 454 -25.20 -12.94 2.95
CA ASP A 454 -26.37 -12.69 2.09
C ASP A 454 -27.44 -13.80 2.18
N TRP A 455 -28.59 -13.53 1.57
CA TRP A 455 -29.73 -14.46 1.58
C TRP A 455 -29.53 -15.71 0.72
N SER A 456 -28.46 -15.77 -0.09
CA SER A 456 -28.07 -16.99 -0.80
C SER A 456 -27.41 -18.01 0.13
N GLY A 457 -27.01 -17.57 1.33
CA GLY A 457 -26.27 -18.37 2.31
C GLY A 457 -24.76 -18.18 2.23
N ARG A 458 -24.28 -17.29 1.35
CA ARG A 458 -22.85 -16.97 1.23
C ARG A 458 -22.40 -16.07 2.37
N ARG A 459 -21.12 -16.21 2.70
CA ARG A 459 -20.41 -15.40 3.69
C ARG A 459 -19.08 -15.01 3.07
N ALA A 460 -18.72 -13.75 3.21
CA ALA A 460 -17.50 -13.20 2.67
C ALA A 460 -16.74 -12.45 3.76
N MET A 461 -15.42 -12.46 3.63
CA MET A 461 -14.53 -11.66 4.47
C MET A 461 -13.57 -10.89 3.57
N HIS A 462 -13.05 -9.77 4.07
CA HIS A 462 -11.99 -9.03 3.41
C HIS A 462 -10.92 -8.61 4.44
N PRO A 463 -9.67 -9.14 4.36
CA PRO A 463 -9.17 -10.09 3.33
C PRO A 463 -9.89 -11.43 3.35
N TYR A 464 -9.73 -12.23 2.28
CA TYR A 464 -10.49 -13.48 2.08
C TYR A 464 -10.43 -14.43 3.30
N ILE A 465 -9.27 -14.54 3.94
CA ILE A 465 -9.07 -15.44 5.10
C ILE A 465 -9.67 -14.88 6.41
N GLY A 466 -9.89 -13.57 6.49
CA GLY A 466 -10.42 -12.87 7.66
C GLY A 466 -9.37 -12.66 8.75
N GLU A 467 -9.76 -12.97 9.99
CA GLU A 467 -8.97 -12.80 11.22
C GLU A 467 -7.49 -13.25 11.14
N PRO A 468 -7.10 -14.34 10.47
CA PRO A 468 -5.70 -14.78 10.47
C PRO A 468 -4.72 -13.88 9.71
N ASP A 469 -5.19 -13.07 8.77
CA ASP A 469 -4.37 -12.13 7.97
C ASP A 469 -5.16 -10.83 7.82
N PRO A 470 -5.33 -10.06 8.91
CA PRO A 470 -6.14 -8.84 8.92
C PRO A 470 -5.42 -7.69 8.20
N HIS A 471 -6.15 -6.61 7.92
CA HIS A 471 -5.55 -5.33 7.53
C HIS A 471 -4.97 -4.65 8.76
N GLU A 472 -3.77 -4.06 8.62
CA GLU A 472 -3.06 -3.47 9.75
C GLU A 472 -2.73 -2.00 9.52
N PHE A 473 -3.07 -1.14 10.47
CA PHE A 473 -2.63 0.26 10.47
C PHE A 473 -2.24 0.77 11.86
N LYS A 474 -1.46 1.85 11.86
CA LYS A 474 -0.93 2.50 13.06
C LYS A 474 -1.21 4.01 13.02
N PRO A 475 -2.07 4.53 13.89
CA PRO A 475 -2.27 5.97 14.06
C PRO A 475 -1.00 6.68 14.51
N PHE A 476 -0.60 7.71 13.77
CA PHE A 476 0.52 8.58 14.12
C PHE A 476 0.07 10.03 14.14
N GLY A 477 0.54 10.79 15.13
CA GLY A 477 0.25 12.21 15.21
C GLY A 477 0.51 12.74 16.61
N ILE A 478 0.73 14.05 16.69
CA ILE A 478 0.74 14.76 17.97
C ILE A 478 -0.71 15.14 18.25
N VAL A 479 -1.31 14.52 19.26
CA VAL A 479 -2.64 14.93 19.72
C VAL A 479 -2.44 16.10 20.68
N ASN A 480 -2.94 17.26 20.28
CA ASN A 480 -3.10 18.38 21.20
C ASN A 480 -4.52 18.28 21.78
N GLN A 481 -4.65 17.57 22.89
CA GLN A 481 -5.89 17.43 23.64
C GLN A 481 -6.11 18.60 24.61
N LEU A 482 -5.02 19.25 25.04
CA LEU A 482 -5.03 20.33 26.02
C LEU A 482 -4.42 21.62 25.43
N GLU A 483 -5.02 22.75 25.78
CA GLU A 483 -4.43 24.09 25.63
C GLU A 483 -4.29 24.76 27.01
N THR A 484 -3.26 25.60 27.18
CA THR A 484 -3.09 26.40 28.39
C THR A 484 -3.32 27.88 28.12
N ASN A 485 -3.92 28.57 29.10
CA ASN A 485 -4.15 30.02 29.04
C ASN A 485 -3.94 30.67 30.42
N PRO A 486 -2.95 31.58 30.60
CA PRO A 486 -2.00 32.01 29.58
C PRO A 486 -1.02 30.89 29.19
N ASP A 487 -0.45 31.00 27.99
CA ASP A 487 0.61 30.10 27.50
C ASP A 487 1.94 30.26 28.26
N THR A 488 2.09 31.33 29.04
CA THR A 488 3.18 31.56 29.99
C THR A 488 2.65 32.19 31.28
N VAL A 489 2.95 31.59 32.42
CA VAL A 489 2.64 32.16 33.74
C VAL A 489 3.80 33.06 34.16
N LEU A 490 3.55 34.37 34.13
CA LEU A 490 4.58 35.38 34.39
C LEU A 490 4.33 36.10 35.73
N PHE A 491 5.26 35.94 36.66
CA PHE A 491 5.28 36.66 37.93
C PHE A 491 6.03 37.99 37.76
N LEU A 492 5.33 39.10 37.93
CA LEU A 492 5.85 40.46 37.73
C LEU A 492 5.91 41.28 39.03
N SER A 493 5.52 40.72 40.17
CA SER A 493 5.54 41.44 41.44
C SER A 493 5.59 40.48 42.62
N VAL A 494 5.99 41.00 43.78
CA VAL A 494 5.88 40.28 45.06
C VAL A 494 4.42 39.87 45.33
N ASP A 495 3.46 40.72 44.96
CA ASP A 495 2.03 40.40 45.13
C ASP A 495 1.62 39.20 44.27
N ASP A 496 2.07 39.10 43.02
CA ASP A 496 1.82 37.94 42.15
C ASP A 496 2.32 36.63 42.76
N MET A 497 3.42 36.67 43.52
CA MET A 497 3.97 35.50 44.19
C MET A 497 3.18 35.11 45.45
N ILE A 498 2.67 36.11 46.18
CA ILE A 498 1.92 35.93 47.43
C ILE A 498 0.46 35.54 47.16
N THR A 499 -0.17 36.11 46.13
CA THR A 499 -1.57 35.82 45.78
C THR A 499 -1.70 34.74 44.72
N GLY A 500 -0.61 34.44 44.01
CA GLY A 500 -0.58 33.48 42.92
C GLY A 500 -0.98 34.07 41.57
N LYS A 501 -0.70 33.29 40.53
CA LYS A 501 -1.13 33.52 39.16
C LYS A 501 -1.97 32.35 38.68
N THR A 502 -3.17 32.67 38.21
CA THR A 502 -4.07 31.70 37.63
C THR A 502 -3.63 31.29 36.22
N MET A 503 -3.72 30.00 35.94
CA MET A 503 -3.72 29.45 34.60
C MET A 503 -4.88 28.48 34.41
N ASN A 504 -5.34 28.35 33.18
CA ASN A 504 -6.36 27.40 32.78
C ASN A 504 -5.73 26.33 31.91
N ILE A 505 -6.04 25.07 32.20
CA ILE A 505 -5.87 23.93 31.29
C ILE A 505 -7.25 23.69 30.68
N ILE A 506 -7.34 23.69 29.36
CA ILE A 506 -8.59 23.59 28.60
C ILE A 506 -8.55 22.30 27.80
N ASN A 507 -9.56 21.44 27.95
CA ASN A 507 -9.72 20.27 27.08
C ASN A 507 -10.27 20.74 25.73
N THR A 508 -9.45 20.67 24.69
CA THR A 508 -9.80 21.06 23.32
C THR A 508 -10.11 19.87 22.42
N SER A 509 -10.07 18.64 22.97
CA SER A 509 -10.47 17.43 22.25
C SER A 509 -11.98 17.20 22.29
N SER A 510 -12.51 16.32 21.44
CA SER A 510 -13.95 15.99 21.43
C SER A 510 -14.34 14.90 22.43
N SER A 511 -13.41 14.52 23.31
CA SER A 511 -13.57 13.43 24.29
C SER A 511 -12.97 13.82 25.65
N ASP A 512 -13.24 13.01 26.68
CA ASP A 512 -12.69 13.24 28.01
C ASP A 512 -11.17 13.00 28.02
N VAL A 513 -10.42 13.85 28.70
CA VAL A 513 -8.95 13.75 28.82
C VAL A 513 -8.56 13.44 30.25
N THR A 514 -7.77 12.39 30.44
CA THR A 514 -7.20 12.07 31.76
C THR A 514 -5.82 12.70 31.90
N ILE A 515 -5.68 13.66 32.81
CA ILE A 515 -4.40 14.16 33.29
C ILE A 515 -3.87 13.18 34.33
N THR A 516 -2.76 12.52 34.04
CA THR A 516 -2.16 11.50 34.90
C THR A 516 -1.13 12.07 35.87
N ASP A 517 -0.48 13.18 35.51
CA ASP A 517 0.55 13.83 36.33
C ASP A 517 0.60 15.34 36.05
N ILE A 518 0.85 16.15 37.08
CA ILE A 518 1.21 17.56 36.96
C ILE A 518 2.42 17.77 37.87
N THR A 519 3.53 18.29 37.32
CA THR A 519 4.75 18.48 38.11
C THR A 519 4.51 19.45 39.27
N GLU A 520 4.99 19.10 40.46
CA GLU A 520 4.74 19.86 41.71
C GLU A 520 5.86 20.85 42.08
N GLU A 521 7.08 20.68 41.57
CA GLU A 521 8.24 21.51 41.91
C GLU A 521 9.23 21.61 40.74
N GLY A 522 10.02 22.69 40.69
CA GLY A 522 11.08 22.85 39.71
C GLY A 522 12.29 23.67 40.18
N ASN A 523 13.02 24.27 39.24
CA ASN A 523 14.32 24.93 39.47
C ASN A 523 14.24 26.16 40.39
N PHE A 524 13.12 26.88 40.38
CA PHE A 524 12.81 27.87 41.43
C PHE A 524 11.54 27.40 42.15
N GLY A 525 11.43 27.71 43.44
CA GLY A 525 10.35 27.16 44.27
C GLY A 525 8.99 27.74 43.90
N TRP A 526 8.25 27.09 43.00
CA TRP A 526 6.84 27.31 42.74
C TRP A 526 6.04 26.06 43.13
N TYR A 527 4.75 26.22 43.36
CA TYR A 527 3.81 25.13 43.65
C TYR A 527 2.39 25.52 43.23
N VAL A 528 1.51 24.53 43.06
CA VAL A 528 0.07 24.75 42.83
C VAL A 528 -0.64 24.82 44.18
N GLU A 529 -1.39 25.89 44.45
CA GLU A 529 -2.03 26.14 45.75
C GLU A 529 -2.99 25.01 46.18
N GLU A 530 -3.85 24.58 45.25
CA GLU A 530 -4.78 23.46 45.42
C GLU A 530 -4.63 22.50 44.25
N MET A 531 -3.77 21.49 44.40
CA MET A 531 -3.58 20.47 43.37
C MET A 531 -4.84 19.58 43.25
N PRO A 532 -5.39 19.34 42.04
CA PRO A 532 -6.47 18.39 41.85
C PRO A 532 -6.03 16.97 42.26
N GLN A 533 -6.99 16.11 42.60
CA GLN A 533 -6.70 14.69 42.78
C GLN A 533 -6.35 14.08 41.43
N LEU A 534 -5.13 13.57 41.30
CA LEU A 534 -4.66 12.87 40.10
C LEU A 534 -4.84 11.35 40.23
N PRO A 535 -5.20 10.63 39.16
CA PRO A 535 -5.50 11.16 37.83
C PRO A 535 -6.80 11.98 37.80
N TYR A 536 -6.78 13.11 37.09
CA TYR A 536 -7.93 14.02 36.95
C TYR A 536 -8.56 13.83 35.56
N ILE A 537 -9.87 13.60 35.50
CA ILE A 537 -10.62 13.46 34.24
C ILE A 537 -11.26 14.81 33.92
N MET A 538 -10.83 15.42 32.80
CA MET A 538 -11.44 16.61 32.22
C MET A 538 -12.52 16.18 31.21
N GLU A 539 -13.76 16.59 31.41
CA GLU A 539 -14.83 16.35 30.43
C GLU A 539 -14.57 17.16 29.13
N MET A 540 -15.28 16.83 28.04
CA MET A 540 -15.25 17.62 26.80
C MET A 540 -15.58 19.10 27.08
N ASP A 541 -14.79 20.01 26.50
CA ASP A 541 -14.87 21.47 26.69
C ASP A 541 -14.66 21.95 28.16
N ASP A 542 -14.23 21.07 29.07
CA ASP A 542 -13.97 21.43 30.46
C ASP A 542 -12.70 22.28 30.61
N THR A 543 -12.66 23.09 31.68
CA THR A 543 -11.53 23.94 32.02
C THR A 543 -11.13 23.72 33.47
N LEU A 544 -9.89 23.26 33.67
CA LEU A 544 -9.27 23.12 34.97
C LEU A 544 -8.45 24.39 35.28
N GLU A 545 -8.89 25.15 36.27
CA GLU A 545 -8.19 26.34 36.76
C GLU A 545 -7.17 25.95 37.85
N LEU A 546 -5.92 26.37 37.69
CA LEU A 546 -4.84 26.19 38.67
C LEU A 546 -4.31 27.55 39.12
N ASN A 547 -4.15 27.74 40.43
CA ASN A 547 -3.44 28.90 40.98
C ASN A 547 -1.99 28.53 41.30
N ILE A 548 -1.04 29.12 40.59
CA ILE A 548 0.39 28.87 40.77
C ILE A 548 1.00 29.93 41.69
N MET A 549 1.64 29.45 42.75
CA MET A 549 2.29 30.23 43.79
C MET A 549 3.79 30.16 43.64
N CYS A 550 4.52 31.15 44.18
CA CYS A 550 5.97 31.10 44.25
C CYS A 550 6.47 31.39 45.68
N TYR A 551 7.41 30.58 46.16
CA TYR A 551 8.09 30.79 47.43
C TYR A 551 8.97 32.04 47.40
N LEU A 552 9.02 32.74 48.54
CA LEU A 552 9.93 33.85 48.82
C LEU A 552 11.00 33.40 49.82
N PRO A 553 12.26 33.88 49.71
CA PRO A 553 12.81 34.75 48.66
C PRO A 553 13.32 33.94 47.44
N VAL A 554 13.29 34.53 46.24
CA VAL A 554 13.97 33.94 45.07
C VAL A 554 15.47 34.21 45.20
N GLU A 555 16.28 33.17 45.34
CA GLU A 555 17.72 33.27 45.65
C GLU A 555 18.61 33.76 44.48
N MET A 556 18.03 34.21 43.37
CA MET A 556 18.74 34.57 42.14
C MET A 556 18.36 35.99 41.69
N LEU A 557 19.29 36.94 41.83
CA LEU A 557 19.12 38.36 41.53
C LEU A 557 19.68 38.69 40.13
N GLY A 558 18.96 39.50 39.34
CA GLY A 558 19.51 40.17 38.14
C GLY A 558 19.22 39.52 36.78
N THR A 559 18.30 38.55 36.71
CA THR A 559 17.95 37.83 35.47
C THR A 559 16.48 37.38 35.44
N LEU A 560 15.85 37.35 34.26
CA LEU A 560 14.61 36.61 34.05
C LEU A 560 14.89 35.11 34.24
N ILE A 561 14.18 34.47 35.17
CA ILE A 561 14.33 33.04 35.45
C ILE A 561 13.10 32.34 34.89
N SER A 562 13.31 31.22 34.20
CA SER A 562 12.24 30.40 33.64
C SER A 562 12.32 28.97 34.13
N ASP A 563 11.17 28.33 34.21
CA ASP A 563 11.03 26.92 34.53
C ASP A 563 9.82 26.33 33.81
N THR A 564 9.66 25.02 33.84
CA THR A 564 8.60 24.32 33.10
C THR A 564 7.80 23.42 34.01
N MET A 565 6.49 23.63 34.04
CA MET A 565 5.53 22.68 34.59
C MET A 565 5.14 21.71 33.48
N TYR A 566 5.25 20.40 33.75
CA TYR A 566 4.78 19.38 32.81
C TYR A 566 3.38 18.91 33.23
N ILE A 567 2.47 18.89 32.25
CA ILE A 567 1.13 18.29 32.39
C ILE A 567 1.13 17.02 31.53
N THR A 568 0.96 15.86 32.16
CA THR A 568 1.05 14.56 31.48
C THR A 568 -0.32 13.97 31.26
N THR A 569 -0.57 13.52 30.04
CA THR A 569 -1.70 12.66 29.65
C THR A 569 -1.13 11.35 29.08
N PRO A 570 -1.94 10.29 28.92
CA PRO A 570 -1.50 9.08 28.22
C PRO A 570 -0.99 9.34 26.80
N ALA A 571 -1.53 10.36 26.11
CA ALA A 571 -1.17 10.67 24.73
C ALA A 571 0.06 11.59 24.59
N LYS A 572 0.27 12.51 25.53
CA LYS A 572 1.27 13.59 25.41
C LYS A 572 1.62 14.25 26.75
N VAL A 573 2.86 14.76 26.84
CA VAL A 573 3.30 15.72 27.86
C VAL A 573 3.23 17.15 27.30
N TYR A 574 2.60 18.07 28.04
CA TYR A 574 2.47 19.49 27.70
C TYR A 574 3.39 20.33 28.59
N ASP A 575 4.06 21.30 27.98
CA ASP A 575 5.02 22.18 28.65
C ASP A 575 4.35 23.52 28.96
N GLN A 576 4.18 23.84 30.24
CA GLN A 576 3.74 25.15 30.69
C GLN A 576 4.94 25.96 31.19
N LEU A 577 5.24 27.07 30.51
CA LEU A 577 6.34 27.95 30.86
C LEU A 577 5.96 28.82 32.07
N LEU A 578 6.81 28.83 33.08
CA LEU A 578 6.72 29.67 34.26
C LEU A 578 7.91 30.64 34.25
N MET A 579 7.67 31.93 34.48
CA MET A 579 8.72 32.95 34.43
C MET A 579 8.62 33.93 35.59
N ILE A 580 9.77 34.31 36.14
CA ILE A 580 9.89 35.35 37.17
C ILE A 580 10.87 36.42 36.71
N ASP A 581 10.44 37.68 36.79
CA ASP A 581 11.32 38.83 36.71
C ASP A 581 11.90 39.13 38.11
N SER A 582 13.10 38.60 38.39
CA SER A 582 13.75 38.73 39.70
C SER A 582 14.19 40.17 40.04
N ASP A 583 14.24 41.08 39.06
CA ASP A 583 14.57 42.49 39.28
C ASP A 583 13.48 43.24 40.06
N LEU A 584 12.24 42.72 40.06
CA LEU A 584 11.09 43.28 40.78
C LEU A 584 11.06 42.87 42.27
N LEU A 585 12.03 42.05 42.71
CA LEU A 585 12.09 41.49 44.07
C LEU A 585 13.19 42.12 44.95
N SER A 586 14.05 43.00 44.41
CA SER A 586 15.00 43.77 45.21
C SER A 586 14.35 45.02 45.79
N GLY A 587 13.53 44.85 46.82
CA GLY A 587 13.10 45.98 47.64
C GLY A 587 14.26 46.52 48.48
N ASN A 588 14.91 47.62 48.04
CA ASN A 588 15.33 48.74 48.91
C ASN A 588 16.08 49.90 48.19
N ILE A 589 15.45 51.10 48.29
CA ILE A 589 16.02 52.44 48.61
C ILE A 589 16.29 53.43 47.45
N GLU A 590 15.54 54.55 47.56
CA GLU A 590 15.72 55.91 46.99
C GLU A 590 15.29 56.22 45.55
N ASN A 591 13.99 56.55 45.44
CA ASN A 591 13.48 57.55 44.50
C ASN A 591 14.09 58.94 44.81
N GLU A 592 15.23 59.28 44.20
CA GLU A 592 15.42 60.64 43.69
C GLU A 592 15.17 60.60 42.18
N ALA A 593 14.07 61.23 41.76
CA ALA A 593 13.69 61.34 40.37
C ALA A 593 14.72 62.20 39.60
N ASP A 594 15.74 61.56 39.04
CA ASP A 594 16.47 62.11 37.90
C ASP A 594 15.67 61.81 36.64
N SER A 595 15.30 62.85 35.90
CA SER A 595 14.46 62.72 34.71
C SER A 595 15.23 62.03 33.57
N TYR A 596 15.01 60.73 33.37
CA TYR A 596 15.36 60.03 32.14
C TYR A 596 14.16 60.12 31.20
N THR A 597 14.35 60.73 30.03
CA THR A 597 13.30 60.73 28.99
C THR A 597 13.82 60.07 27.73
N VAL A 598 13.02 59.14 27.20
CA VAL A 598 13.33 58.42 25.97
C VAL A 598 12.27 58.75 24.95
N PHE A 599 12.63 59.53 23.92
CA PHE A 599 11.69 60.00 22.94
C PHE A 599 12.32 60.24 21.55
N PRO A 600 11.57 60.03 20.46
CA PRO A 600 10.24 59.41 20.42
C PRO A 600 10.30 57.93 20.83
N ASN A 601 9.23 57.43 21.44
CA ASN A 601 9.03 56.02 21.73
C ASN A 601 7.50 55.76 21.75
N PRO A 602 6.92 55.16 20.69
CA PRO A 602 7.57 54.43 19.60
C PRO A 602 8.41 55.31 18.65
N PHE A 603 9.43 54.73 18.01
CA PHE A 603 10.31 55.43 17.05
C PHE A 603 10.36 54.75 15.67
N VAL A 604 10.76 55.51 14.65
CA VAL A 604 10.86 55.04 13.25
C VAL A 604 12.33 54.96 12.82
N GLU A 605 13.06 56.09 12.88
CA GLU A 605 14.46 56.14 12.44
C GLU A 605 15.44 56.12 13.62
N ASN A 606 15.15 56.86 14.69
CA ASN A 606 15.99 56.93 15.88
C ASN A 606 15.16 57.32 17.12
N THR A 607 15.69 56.98 18.29
CA THR A 607 15.19 57.43 19.60
C THR A 607 16.32 58.09 20.39
N LYS A 608 15.96 59.06 21.23
CA LYS A 608 16.89 59.87 22.01
C LYS A 608 16.70 59.58 23.49
N PHE A 609 17.81 59.31 24.18
CA PHE A 609 17.89 59.21 25.64
C PHE A 609 18.42 60.52 26.18
N GLU A 610 17.61 61.24 26.95
CA GLU A 610 17.96 62.50 27.59
C GLU A 610 18.04 62.29 29.10
N PHE A 611 19.17 62.68 29.70
CA PHE A 611 19.47 62.49 31.12
C PHE A 611 20.38 63.61 31.65
N THR A 612 20.37 63.84 32.97
CA THR A 612 21.22 64.85 33.62
C THR A 612 22.34 64.17 34.40
N SER A 613 23.55 64.73 34.36
CA SER A 613 24.73 64.23 35.08
C SER A 613 25.40 65.37 35.86
N LYS A 614 26.00 65.06 37.03
CA LYS A 614 26.63 66.05 37.93
C LYS A 614 28.12 66.26 37.65
N GLY A 615 28.66 65.73 36.55
CA GLY A 615 30.08 65.78 36.23
C GLY A 615 30.44 64.94 35.01
N SER A 616 31.69 64.49 34.96
CA SER A 616 32.13 63.47 34.00
C SER A 616 31.88 62.09 34.60
N GLU A 617 30.72 61.50 34.32
CA GLU A 617 30.33 60.15 34.76
C GLU A 617 30.44 59.16 33.59
N GLU A 618 30.75 57.91 33.87
CA GLU A 618 30.72 56.85 32.85
C GLU A 618 29.27 56.56 32.47
N VAL A 619 28.99 56.50 31.17
CA VAL A 619 27.65 56.25 30.63
C VAL A 619 27.70 55.05 29.70
N SER A 620 26.85 54.06 29.93
CA SER A 620 26.65 52.94 29.01
C SER A 620 25.18 52.82 28.62
N LEU A 621 24.93 52.46 27.36
CA LEU A 621 23.61 52.11 26.85
C LEU A 621 23.70 50.72 26.22
N ASP A 622 22.99 49.78 26.80
CA ASP A 622 22.82 48.41 26.34
C ASP A 622 21.37 48.22 25.87
N ILE A 623 21.17 47.53 24.75
CA ILE A 623 19.84 47.25 24.20
C ILE A 623 19.73 45.77 23.85
N PHE A 624 18.59 45.18 24.22
CA PHE A 624 18.28 43.77 24.10
C PHE A 624 17.02 43.57 23.25
N ASP A 625 16.96 42.48 22.49
CA ASP A 625 15.71 42.04 21.86
C ASP A 625 14.82 41.28 22.86
N ILE A 626 13.61 40.90 22.44
CA ILE A 626 12.63 40.20 23.31
C ILE A 626 13.07 38.82 23.78
N SER A 627 14.11 38.23 23.17
CA SER A 627 14.70 36.96 23.62
C SER A 627 15.77 37.16 24.69
N GLY A 628 16.05 38.42 25.08
CA GLY A 628 17.11 38.78 26.02
C GLY A 628 18.49 38.86 25.37
N LYS A 629 18.60 38.73 24.04
CA LYS A 629 19.88 38.82 23.33
C LYS A 629 20.34 40.27 23.26
N HIS A 630 21.60 40.52 23.62
CA HIS A 630 22.23 41.83 23.53
C HIS A 630 22.50 42.21 22.06
N VAL A 631 21.90 43.32 21.60
CA VAL A 631 21.94 43.76 20.19
C VAL A 631 22.71 45.06 19.96
N TYR A 632 22.80 45.93 20.96
CA TYR A 632 23.53 47.20 20.83
C TYR A 632 24.16 47.61 22.16
N HIS A 633 25.43 48.01 22.10
CA HIS A 633 26.19 48.60 23.20
C HIS A 633 26.84 49.91 22.77
N PHE A 634 26.78 50.91 23.65
CA PHE A 634 27.51 52.16 23.51
C PHE A 634 28.02 52.64 24.87
N SER A 635 29.27 53.12 24.92
CA SER A 635 29.88 53.67 26.14
C SER A 635 30.53 55.03 25.88
N THR A 636 30.30 56.01 26.76
CA THR A 636 30.91 57.35 26.71
C THR A 636 31.07 57.92 28.11
N SER A 637 31.56 59.15 28.23
CA SER A 637 31.46 59.94 29.45
C SER A 637 30.47 61.09 29.28
N SER A 638 29.69 61.38 30.32
CA SER A 638 28.80 62.54 30.36
C SER A 638 29.57 63.85 30.59
N SER A 639 28.88 64.96 30.39
CA SER A 639 29.30 66.28 30.85
C SER A 639 28.36 66.78 31.95
N ASN A 640 28.81 67.74 32.77
CA ASN A 640 27.95 68.32 33.80
C ASN A 640 26.74 69.03 33.14
N GLY A 641 25.52 68.67 33.53
CA GLY A 641 24.27 69.18 32.97
C GLY A 641 23.50 68.14 32.14
N LEU A 642 22.73 68.62 31.17
CA LEU A 642 21.87 67.80 30.30
C LEU A 642 22.69 67.11 29.21
N ASN A 643 22.56 65.80 29.08
CA ASN A 643 23.25 64.96 28.10
C ASN A 643 22.24 64.16 27.28
N ASN A 644 22.65 63.81 26.07
CA ASN A 644 21.81 63.11 25.11
C ASN A 644 22.59 61.97 24.43
N LEU A 645 21.95 60.80 24.32
CA LEU A 645 22.40 59.71 23.45
C LEU A 645 21.33 59.45 22.40
N ILE A 646 21.76 59.14 21.18
CA ILE A 646 20.85 58.80 20.08
C ILE A 646 21.15 57.37 19.69
N TRP A 647 20.09 56.56 19.61
CA TRP A 647 20.15 55.24 19.01
C TRP A 647 19.34 55.24 17.72
N ASP A 648 19.96 54.77 16.65
CA ASP A 648 19.43 54.75 15.27
C ASP A 648 18.67 53.46 14.92
N GLY A 649 18.38 52.61 15.92
CA GLY A 649 17.70 51.34 15.70
C GLY A 649 18.54 50.30 14.96
N ASN A 650 19.87 50.50 14.91
CA ASN A 650 20.82 49.52 14.38
C ASN A 650 21.54 48.80 15.54
N SER A 651 22.05 47.61 15.26
CA SER A 651 22.90 46.85 16.19
C SER A 651 24.34 47.38 16.19
N SER A 652 25.17 46.94 17.13
CA SER A 652 26.58 47.37 17.23
C SER A 652 27.43 47.07 15.98
N ASP A 653 27.00 46.16 15.11
CA ASP A 653 27.64 45.88 13.81
C ASP A 653 27.00 46.66 12.64
N SER A 654 26.24 47.72 12.96
CA SER A 654 25.54 48.61 12.03
C SER A 654 24.47 47.95 11.17
N LYS A 655 23.94 46.79 11.56
CA LYS A 655 22.78 46.18 10.89
C LYS A 655 21.47 46.73 11.45
N THR A 656 20.54 47.05 10.55
CA THR A 656 19.19 47.48 10.91
C THR A 656 18.43 46.36 11.60
N LEU A 657 17.99 46.63 12.82
CA LEU A 657 17.20 45.70 13.61
C LEU A 657 15.74 45.70 13.13
N PRO A 658 15.03 44.55 13.18
CA PRO A 658 13.64 44.47 12.72
C PRO A 658 12.70 45.37 13.52
N LYS A 659 11.50 45.63 12.98
CA LYS A 659 10.42 46.23 13.77
C LYS A 659 10.09 45.33 14.96
N GLY A 660 9.79 45.92 16.11
CA GLY A 660 9.52 45.14 17.32
C GLY A 660 9.81 45.87 18.61
N MET A 661 9.61 45.16 19.71
CA MET A 661 9.93 45.64 21.06
C MET A 661 11.39 45.33 21.39
N TYR A 662 12.05 46.27 22.03
CA TYR A 662 13.39 46.13 22.59
C TYR A 662 13.37 46.59 24.05
N VAL A 663 14.34 46.15 24.84
CA VAL A 663 14.56 46.62 26.20
C VAL A 663 15.90 47.33 26.26
N TYR A 664 15.96 48.49 26.88
CA TYR A 664 17.22 49.19 27.12
C TYR A 664 17.64 49.12 28.57
N LYS A 665 18.94 49.24 28.80
CA LYS A 665 19.60 49.49 30.08
C LYS A 665 20.57 50.65 29.88
N LEU A 666 20.31 51.76 30.57
CA LEU A 666 21.12 52.96 30.58
C LEU A 666 21.80 53.07 31.95
N SER A 667 23.13 53.02 31.98
CA SER A 667 23.94 53.28 33.17
C SER A 667 24.51 54.70 33.09
N VAL A 668 24.42 55.48 34.16
CA VAL A 668 25.06 56.80 34.32
C VAL A 668 25.73 56.82 35.70
N GLY A 669 27.04 56.63 35.76
CA GLY A 669 27.75 56.37 37.00
C GLY A 669 27.24 55.08 37.65
N GLU A 670 26.85 55.17 38.93
CA GLU A 670 26.23 54.06 39.67
C GLU A 670 24.71 53.94 39.45
N LYS A 671 24.10 54.85 38.68
CA LYS A 671 22.65 54.88 38.47
C LYS A 671 22.27 54.05 37.25
N LEU A 672 21.19 53.30 37.40
CA LEU A 672 20.65 52.45 36.34
C LEU A 672 19.22 52.86 35.99
N SER A 673 18.90 52.91 34.70
CA SER A 673 17.53 53.04 34.19
C SER A 673 17.30 51.98 33.13
N SER A 674 16.13 51.34 33.14
CA SER A 674 15.71 50.40 32.11
C SER A 674 14.31 50.74 31.62
N GLY A 675 13.96 50.25 30.43
CA GLY A 675 12.63 50.48 29.88
C GLY A 675 12.46 49.83 28.51
N LYS A 676 11.23 49.94 27.99
CA LYS A 676 10.85 49.37 26.69
C LYS A 676 11.05 50.40 25.58
N LEU A 677 11.51 49.96 24.42
CA LEU A 677 11.54 50.70 23.17
C LEU A 677 10.65 49.99 22.16
N LEU A 678 9.86 50.74 21.40
CA LEU A 678 9.08 50.20 20.30
C LEU A 678 9.59 50.78 18.98
N LYS A 679 10.15 49.93 18.12
CA LYS A 679 10.53 50.29 16.75
C LYS A 679 9.37 49.97 15.81
N SER A 680 8.81 51.01 15.19
CA SER A 680 7.56 50.91 14.43
C SER A 680 7.73 50.55 12.95
N ASN A 681 8.94 50.62 12.39
CA ASN A 681 9.24 50.32 10.97
C ASN A 681 10.59 49.65 10.78
#